data_AF-A0ABD0Y2F7-F1
#
_entry.id   AF-A0ABD0Y2F7-F1
#
_cell.length_a   1.000
_cell.length_b   1.000
_cell.length_c   1.000
_cell.angle_alpha   90.00
_cell.angle_beta   90.00
_cell.angle_gamma   90.00
#
_symmetry.space_group_name_H-M   'P 1'
#
loop_
_entity.id
_entity.type
_entity.pdbx_description
1 polymer ?
#
loop_
_entity_poly.entity_id
_entity_poly.type
_entity_poly.pdbx_seq_one_letter_code
_entity_poly.pdbx_strand_id
1 'polypeptide(L)'
;MELVLQSPVGAGTVVYQWPLASGEGQGKRDGASDILETIRWVYEDFPELKLPLENNVLTDFDANSYESMKTLCDKFNRAIHSMVVMCKGTTVQKVSNNPSRGLLRHILQQVYNQAVSDPEKLNQYGPFSPEVYGETSFDLVCQIIDTINITDDDVFVDLGSGVGQVVLQLAASTPCKLCLGVEKADIPSMYAESMNVNFRKWMGWYGKRYGSYELIKGDFLHEEHRDKIVSATILFANNFAFGPSVDHQLKERFADLKDGTRIVSSKSFCPLNFRITDRNLSDIGTIMRVSEIQSLCGSVSWTGKPVSFYLHVIDRTKLEHYFERLKNTKGNSRSNGENTGDDGSMHYEKNILDRRTEEGVSSDSSDPPTFMARTERSGCCTRSGSRGKGSDNKGSEAVIRQFRRRLTRSGKHPPSTAARSSRAKRTSRSITENTEKANTITGLDILHEQIVSSTSPQGTGQESPLAPECPGQLQTPPTTSTVGTQVCGELEIPQALQNILDLYKNQFLSMFERMKRDDYRSYINDQIIQEKELNQTLRRKAAELENQIKRLISDGVALLKMRMAELGIDGTCAALLTEAKELILRHRGLQAEAARLRAQVGSIEQEQARLVAQRRAELSAVVKQDGITEPITKEDLLREIYDSMRQRRNMLLRASRLESELSSLTDGVPQ
;
A
#
# COMPACT_ATOMS: atom_id res chain seq x y z
N MET A 1 17.10 36.28 -8.24
CA MET A 1 17.38 35.96 -9.65
C MET A 1 16.39 34.89 -10.05
N GLU A 2 15.86 34.89 -11.27
CA GLU A 2 14.69 34.07 -11.62
C GLU A 2 14.85 33.40 -12.98
N LEU A 3 14.41 32.14 -13.07
CA LEU A 3 14.31 31.38 -14.31
C LEU A 3 12.83 31.14 -14.60
N VAL A 4 12.39 31.37 -15.84
CA VAL A 4 10.97 31.39 -16.19
C VAL A 4 10.69 30.45 -17.36
N LEU A 5 9.67 29.59 -17.23
CA LEU A 5 9.18 28.72 -18.30
C LEU A 5 7.74 29.13 -18.71
N GLN A 6 7.56 29.42 -20.00
CA GLN A 6 6.25 29.67 -20.61
C GLN A 6 5.49 28.36 -20.86
N SER A 7 4.18 28.37 -20.61
CA SER A 7 3.31 27.23 -20.90
C SER A 7 3.20 27.00 -22.42
N PRO A 8 3.32 25.74 -22.90
CA PRO A 8 3.13 25.41 -24.32
C PRO A 8 1.71 25.72 -24.84
N VAL A 9 0.72 25.83 -23.96
CA VAL A 9 -0.67 26.21 -24.31
C VAL A 9 -1.03 27.65 -23.97
N GLY A 10 -0.05 28.49 -23.59
CA GLY A 10 -0.26 29.90 -23.27
C GLY A 10 -0.95 30.16 -21.92
N ALA A 11 -0.93 29.18 -21.01
CA ALA A 11 -1.28 29.41 -19.60
C ALA A 11 -0.20 30.26 -18.88
N GLY A 12 -0.42 30.57 -17.60
CA GLY A 12 0.52 31.33 -16.78
C GLY A 12 1.93 30.71 -16.72
N THR A 13 2.96 31.55 -16.58
CA THR A 13 4.36 31.12 -16.48
C THR A 13 4.67 30.41 -15.16
N VAL A 14 5.64 29.50 -15.18
CA VAL A 14 6.27 28.97 -13.95
C VAL A 14 7.59 29.69 -13.73
N VAL A 15 7.85 30.08 -12.48
CA VAL A 15 9.05 30.80 -12.06
C VAL A 15 9.81 29.95 -11.03
N TYR A 16 11.10 29.77 -11.26
CA TYR A 16 12.04 29.10 -10.36
C TYR A 16 12.98 30.16 -9.79
N GLN A 17 13.11 30.20 -8.46
CA GLN A 17 14.03 31.11 -7.78
C GLN A 17 15.47 30.58 -7.85
N TRP A 18 16.42 31.50 -8.02
CA TRP A 18 17.85 31.20 -8.01
C TRP A 18 18.54 31.74 -6.74
N PRO A 19 19.42 30.98 -6.06
CA PRO A 19 19.96 29.66 -6.46
C PRO A 19 18.89 28.56 -6.46
N LEU A 20 18.96 27.68 -7.47
CA LEU A 20 18.14 26.48 -7.52
C LEU A 20 18.48 25.59 -6.32
N ALA A 21 17.51 24.81 -5.83
CA ALA A 21 17.76 23.83 -4.79
C ALA A 21 18.83 22.84 -5.28
N SER A 22 19.94 22.73 -4.55
CA SER A 22 21.04 21.81 -4.87
C SER A 22 20.85 20.47 -4.12
N GLY A 23 20.88 19.37 -4.86
CA GLY A 23 20.58 18.03 -4.36
C GLY A 23 21.75 17.34 -3.65
N GLU A 24 22.20 17.84 -2.50
CA GLU A 24 23.14 17.10 -1.66
C GLU A 24 22.42 16.13 -0.71
N GLY A 25 22.60 14.82 -0.96
CA GLY A 25 22.10 13.72 -0.14
C GLY A 25 20.96 12.91 -0.78
N GLN A 26 20.79 11.65 -0.35
CA GLN A 26 19.69 10.80 -0.82
C GLN A 26 18.33 11.43 -0.43
N GLY A 27 17.61 11.95 -1.43
CA GLY A 27 16.27 12.53 -1.27
C GLY A 27 16.18 14.05 -1.49
N LYS A 28 17.30 14.78 -1.53
CA LYS A 28 17.31 16.20 -1.95
C LYS A 28 17.49 16.31 -3.46
N ARG A 29 16.77 17.23 -4.08
CA ARG A 29 16.64 17.36 -5.53
C ARG A 29 17.50 18.49 -6.07
N ASP A 30 17.97 18.31 -7.30
CA ASP A 30 18.51 19.39 -8.12
C ASP A 30 17.39 20.08 -8.90
N GLY A 31 17.24 21.39 -8.70
CA GLY A 31 16.25 22.21 -9.40
C GLY A 31 16.56 22.40 -10.90
N ALA A 32 17.80 22.18 -11.35
CA ALA A 32 18.12 22.23 -12.78
C ALA A 32 17.57 20.99 -13.51
N SER A 33 17.71 19.80 -12.92
CA SER A 33 17.08 18.56 -13.39
C SER A 33 15.56 18.67 -13.51
N ASP A 34 14.87 19.25 -12.51
CA ASP A 34 13.41 19.49 -12.56
C ASP A 34 13.02 20.42 -13.72
N ILE A 35 13.86 21.40 -14.09
CA ILE A 35 13.69 22.26 -15.28
C ILE A 35 13.91 21.46 -16.57
N LEU A 36 14.96 20.65 -16.64
CA LEU A 36 15.35 19.88 -17.82
C LEU A 36 14.33 18.79 -18.17
N GLU A 37 13.82 18.05 -17.19
CA GLU A 37 12.73 17.08 -17.39
C GLU A 37 11.46 17.79 -17.87
N THR A 38 11.06 18.90 -17.23
CA THR A 38 9.91 19.73 -17.66
C THR A 38 10.03 20.15 -19.12
N ILE A 39 11.23 20.61 -19.50
CA ILE A 39 11.59 20.99 -20.85
C ILE A 39 11.50 19.78 -21.80
N ARG A 40 12.05 18.61 -21.45
CA ARG A 40 11.97 17.38 -22.29
C ARG A 40 10.53 16.91 -22.51
N TRP A 41 9.73 16.86 -21.45
CA TRP A 41 8.35 16.38 -21.50
C TRP A 41 7.45 17.26 -22.38
N VAL A 42 7.72 18.56 -22.50
CA VAL A 42 7.03 19.43 -23.47
C VAL A 42 7.37 19.05 -24.92
N TYR A 43 8.60 18.62 -25.23
CA TYR A 43 8.94 18.19 -26.60
C TYR A 43 8.44 16.78 -26.96
N GLU A 44 8.35 15.88 -25.97
CA GLU A 44 7.71 14.57 -26.16
C GLU A 44 6.21 14.70 -26.45
N ASP A 45 5.55 15.72 -25.89
CA ASP A 45 4.11 15.99 -26.06
C ASP A 45 3.78 16.92 -27.26
N PHE A 46 4.74 17.73 -27.70
CA PHE A 46 4.62 18.66 -28.85
C PHE A 46 5.72 18.42 -29.90
N PRO A 47 5.57 17.44 -30.82
CA PRO A 47 6.60 17.08 -31.81
C PRO A 47 7.04 18.23 -32.74
N GLU A 48 6.19 19.24 -32.95
CA GLU A 48 6.51 20.44 -33.74
C GLU A 48 7.71 21.23 -33.16
N LEU A 49 7.95 21.14 -31.85
CA LEU A 49 9.08 21.78 -31.17
C LEU A 49 10.40 21.02 -31.31
N LYS A 50 10.40 19.80 -31.85
CA LYS A 50 11.57 18.92 -31.86
C LYS A 50 12.68 19.41 -32.81
N LEU A 51 12.31 19.78 -34.04
CA LEU A 51 13.25 20.19 -35.10
C LEU A 51 14.05 21.47 -34.80
N PRO A 52 13.47 22.56 -34.22
CA PRO A 52 14.24 23.72 -33.79
C PRO A 52 15.32 23.41 -32.75
N LEU A 53 15.21 22.26 -32.06
CA LEU A 53 15.72 22.09 -30.71
C LEU A 53 16.83 21.07 -30.55
N GLU A 54 16.71 19.90 -31.18
CA GLU A 54 17.77 18.89 -31.25
C GLU A 54 19.08 19.48 -31.83
N ASN A 55 18.96 20.58 -32.57
CA ASN A 55 20.06 21.34 -33.16
C ASN A 55 20.64 22.48 -32.29
N ASN A 56 19.99 22.89 -31.17
CA ASN A 56 20.30 24.20 -30.55
C ASN A 56 20.21 24.34 -29.01
N VAL A 57 19.51 23.48 -28.26
CA VAL A 57 19.09 23.84 -26.88
C VAL A 57 19.52 22.87 -25.78
N LEU A 58 19.61 21.56 -26.05
CA LEU A 58 19.96 20.55 -25.04
C LEU A 58 21.46 20.20 -25.00
N THR A 59 22.26 20.79 -25.87
CA THR A 59 23.73 20.71 -25.86
C THR A 59 24.35 21.87 -25.08
N ASP A 60 25.41 21.56 -24.33
CA ASP A 60 26.32 22.48 -23.64
C ASP A 60 25.65 23.56 -22.77
N PHE A 61 25.06 23.13 -21.65
CA PHE A 61 24.64 23.99 -20.55
C PHE A 61 25.32 23.58 -19.23
N ASP A 62 25.48 24.53 -18.31
CA ASP A 62 25.97 24.30 -16.94
C ASP A 62 24.85 24.57 -15.94
N ALA A 63 24.43 23.53 -15.23
CA ALA A 63 23.38 23.59 -14.19
C ALA A 63 23.73 24.55 -13.03
N ASN A 64 25.02 24.79 -12.78
CA ASN A 64 25.51 25.66 -11.70
C ASN A 64 25.59 27.14 -12.12
N SER A 65 25.46 27.43 -13.42
CA SER A 65 25.57 28.79 -13.97
C SER A 65 24.19 29.37 -14.28
N TYR A 66 23.81 30.42 -13.55
CA TYR A 66 22.57 31.16 -13.78
C TYR A 66 22.42 31.63 -15.23
N GLU A 67 23.48 32.17 -15.85
CA GLU A 67 23.41 32.66 -17.24
C GLU A 67 23.24 31.51 -18.24
N SER A 68 23.78 30.32 -17.95
CA SER A 68 23.58 29.14 -18.80
C SER A 68 22.14 28.64 -18.70
N MET A 69 21.63 28.44 -17.48
CA MET A 69 20.25 28.02 -17.23
C MET A 69 19.22 29.07 -17.70
N LYS A 70 19.54 30.36 -17.59
CA LYS A 70 18.74 31.46 -18.15
C LYS A 70 18.73 31.41 -19.68
N THR A 71 19.88 31.20 -20.31
CA THR A 71 19.98 31.05 -21.77
C THR A 71 19.18 29.84 -22.28
N LEU A 72 19.17 28.73 -21.54
CA LEU A 72 18.32 27.57 -21.78
C LEU A 72 16.81 27.93 -21.70
N CYS A 73 16.38 28.60 -20.62
CA CYS A 73 14.99 29.05 -20.47
C CYS A 73 14.58 30.04 -21.57
N ASP A 74 15.44 31.00 -21.91
CA ASP A 74 15.20 31.98 -22.96
C ASP A 74 15.14 31.33 -24.36
N LYS A 75 15.95 30.28 -24.62
CA LYS A 75 15.85 29.46 -25.85
C LYS A 75 14.49 28.74 -25.91
N PHE A 76 14.08 28.07 -24.84
CA PHE A 76 12.77 27.40 -24.72
C PHE A 76 11.60 28.37 -24.94
N ASN A 77 11.58 29.49 -24.22
CA ASN A 77 10.51 30.49 -24.30
C ASN A 77 10.36 31.07 -25.73
N ARG A 78 11.46 31.27 -26.47
CA ARG A 78 11.39 31.68 -27.88
C ARG A 78 10.79 30.60 -28.79
N ALA A 79 11.09 29.32 -28.54
CA ALA A 79 10.49 28.21 -29.29
C ALA A 79 8.97 28.09 -29.00
N ILE A 80 8.57 28.17 -27.72
CA ILE A 80 7.15 28.18 -27.31
C ILE A 80 6.41 29.36 -27.93
N HIS A 81 6.94 30.58 -27.83
CA HIS A 81 6.30 31.76 -28.43
C HIS A 81 6.14 31.60 -29.95
N SER A 82 7.15 31.04 -30.64
CA SER A 82 7.09 30.80 -32.09
C SER A 82 6.00 29.77 -32.44
N MET A 83 5.92 28.65 -31.73
CA MET A 83 4.84 27.67 -31.87
C MET A 83 3.47 28.29 -31.61
N VAL A 84 3.27 28.95 -30.47
CA VAL A 84 1.98 29.57 -30.09
C VAL A 84 1.54 30.67 -31.08
N VAL A 85 2.46 31.30 -31.82
CA VAL A 85 2.12 32.20 -32.94
C VAL A 85 1.73 31.42 -34.19
N MET A 86 2.47 30.38 -34.60
CA MET A 86 2.11 29.54 -35.74
C MET A 86 0.73 28.87 -35.56
N CYS A 87 0.48 28.32 -34.36
CA CYS A 87 -0.79 27.71 -33.96
C CYS A 87 -2.01 28.66 -34.00
N LYS A 88 -1.81 29.98 -34.11
CA LYS A 88 -2.92 30.94 -34.28
C LYS A 88 -3.28 31.18 -35.76
N GLY A 89 -2.41 30.79 -36.70
CA GLY A 89 -2.62 30.99 -38.14
C GLY A 89 -3.21 29.78 -38.88
N THR A 90 -3.03 28.58 -38.35
CA THR A 90 -3.53 27.32 -38.94
C THR A 90 -4.19 26.43 -37.89
N THR A 91 -5.07 25.53 -38.32
CA THR A 91 -5.82 24.64 -37.42
C THR A 91 -4.89 23.71 -36.67
N VAL A 92 -4.59 24.05 -35.40
CA VAL A 92 -3.69 23.29 -34.52
C VAL A 92 -4.08 21.81 -34.50
N GLN A 93 -3.10 20.92 -34.71
CA GLN A 93 -3.31 19.50 -34.46
C GLN A 93 -3.72 19.32 -33.00
N LYS A 94 -4.84 18.63 -32.75
CA LYS A 94 -5.34 18.43 -31.39
C LYS A 94 -4.40 17.52 -30.61
N VAL A 95 -3.41 18.12 -29.95
CA VAL A 95 -2.56 17.50 -28.93
C VAL A 95 -3.44 16.72 -27.96
N SER A 96 -3.00 15.54 -27.53
CA SER A 96 -3.81 14.66 -26.67
C SER A 96 -4.28 15.43 -25.43
N ASN A 97 -5.60 15.52 -25.25
CA ASN A 97 -6.21 16.14 -24.08
C ASN A 97 -5.80 15.44 -22.77
N ASN A 98 -5.43 14.16 -22.83
CA ASN A 98 -5.04 13.36 -21.69
C ASN A 98 -3.50 13.17 -21.71
N PRO A 99 -2.81 13.16 -20.56
CA PRO A 99 -1.37 12.99 -20.50
C PRO A 99 -0.94 11.56 -20.86
N SER A 100 0.28 11.39 -21.39
CA SER A 100 0.92 10.07 -21.46
C SER A 100 1.29 9.57 -20.06
N ARG A 101 1.53 8.26 -19.89
CA ARG A 101 1.98 7.71 -18.59
C ARG A 101 3.32 8.29 -18.12
N GLY A 102 4.21 8.62 -19.05
CA GLY A 102 5.48 9.29 -18.75
C GLY A 102 5.26 10.73 -18.27
N LEU A 103 4.51 11.53 -19.04
CA LEU A 103 4.18 12.91 -18.70
C LEU A 103 3.41 13.00 -17.37
N LEU A 104 2.46 12.10 -17.11
CA LEU A 104 1.72 12.09 -15.85
C LEU A 104 2.61 11.72 -14.65
N ARG A 105 3.56 10.79 -14.81
CA ARG A 105 4.55 10.47 -13.77
C ARG A 105 5.38 11.70 -13.42
N HIS A 106 5.84 12.44 -14.44
CA HIS A 106 6.57 13.70 -14.25
C HIS A 106 5.72 14.76 -13.56
N ILE A 107 4.48 14.99 -14.02
CA ILE A 107 3.55 15.95 -13.41
C ILE A 107 3.31 15.61 -11.94
N LEU A 108 2.95 14.36 -11.61
CA LEU A 108 2.70 13.95 -10.22
C LEU A 108 3.95 14.07 -9.35
N GLN A 109 5.13 13.74 -9.89
CA GLN A 109 6.38 13.93 -9.17
C GLN A 109 6.64 15.42 -8.91
N GLN A 110 6.53 16.27 -9.92
CA GLN A 110 6.71 17.72 -9.85
C GLN A 110 5.72 18.39 -8.87
N VAL A 111 4.49 17.89 -8.82
CA VAL A 111 3.46 18.29 -7.85
C VAL A 111 3.85 17.90 -6.43
N TYR A 112 4.32 16.66 -6.22
CA TYR A 112 4.84 16.18 -4.93
C TYR A 112 6.01 17.05 -4.44
N ASN A 113 6.97 17.35 -5.31
CA ASN A 113 8.14 18.19 -5.00
C ASN A 113 7.76 19.57 -4.44
N GLN A 114 6.62 20.12 -4.90
CA GLN A 114 6.15 21.47 -4.56
C GLN A 114 5.12 21.47 -3.43
N ALA A 115 4.61 20.30 -3.02
CA ALA A 115 3.63 20.15 -1.95
C ALA A 115 4.24 19.57 -0.66
N VAL A 116 5.09 18.56 -0.77
CA VAL A 116 5.70 17.86 0.38
C VAL A 116 7.04 18.51 0.73
N SER A 117 7.00 19.57 1.54
CA SER A 117 8.19 20.32 1.96
C SER A 117 9.12 19.53 2.90
N ASP A 118 8.58 18.58 3.65
CA ASP A 118 9.32 17.71 4.58
C ASP A 118 8.73 16.29 4.54
N PRO A 119 9.35 15.38 3.77
CA PRO A 119 8.93 13.98 3.68
C PRO A 119 9.19 13.17 4.96
N GLU A 120 10.09 13.60 5.86
CA GLU A 120 10.35 12.84 7.10
C GLU A 120 9.13 12.89 8.03
N LYS A 121 8.35 13.98 8.00
CA LYS A 121 7.07 14.08 8.72
C LYS A 121 6.02 13.05 8.28
N LEU A 122 6.08 12.54 7.04
CA LEU A 122 5.17 11.47 6.60
C LEU A 122 5.47 10.14 7.30
N ASN A 123 6.71 9.94 7.77
CA ASN A 123 7.12 8.76 8.52
C ASN A 123 6.91 8.90 10.05
N GLN A 124 6.37 10.03 10.54
CA GLN A 124 6.19 10.33 11.97
C GLN A 124 4.81 9.85 12.48
N TYR A 125 4.55 8.55 12.37
CA TYR A 125 3.35 7.89 12.86
C TYR A 125 3.62 7.07 14.13
N GLY A 126 2.57 6.78 14.91
CA GLY A 126 2.67 5.90 16.08
C GLY A 126 3.07 4.46 15.67
N PRO A 127 4.01 3.79 16.38
CA PRO A 127 4.35 2.40 16.09
C PRO A 127 3.11 1.49 16.14
N PHE A 128 2.87 0.75 15.05
CA PHE A 128 1.68 -0.10 14.85
C PHE A 128 0.33 0.65 14.80
N SER A 129 0.33 1.97 14.55
CA SER A 129 -0.88 2.73 14.18
C SER A 129 -1.34 2.35 12.75
N PRO A 130 -2.65 2.38 12.42
CA PRO A 130 -3.10 2.36 11.03
C PRO A 130 -2.70 3.61 10.23
N GLU A 131 -2.19 4.66 10.88
CA GLU A 131 -1.70 5.92 10.27
C GLU A 131 -0.29 5.77 9.62
N VAL A 132 0.20 4.55 9.45
CA VAL A 132 1.46 4.25 8.76
C VAL A 132 1.35 4.62 7.28
N TYR A 133 2.01 5.71 6.90
CA TYR A 133 2.08 6.16 5.52
C TYR A 133 2.87 5.14 4.67
N GLY A 134 2.25 4.69 3.58
CA GLY A 134 2.84 3.72 2.65
C GLY A 134 2.62 4.14 1.20
N GLU A 135 3.66 4.68 0.57
CA GLU A 135 3.58 5.15 -0.81
C GLU A 135 3.27 4.02 -1.79
N THR A 136 2.20 4.18 -2.55
CA THR A 136 1.85 3.28 -3.65
C THR A 136 2.56 3.78 -4.91
N SER A 137 3.36 2.92 -5.55
CA SER A 137 4.18 3.29 -6.71
C SER A 137 3.35 3.52 -7.98
N PHE A 138 3.79 4.47 -8.81
CA PHE A 138 3.06 4.89 -10.02
C PHE A 138 2.78 3.73 -10.99
N ASP A 139 3.75 2.82 -11.18
CA ASP A 139 3.62 1.64 -12.05
C ASP A 139 2.59 0.64 -11.55
N LEU A 140 2.51 0.46 -10.23
CA LEU A 140 1.51 -0.39 -9.58
C LEU A 140 0.10 0.19 -9.75
N VAL A 141 -0.08 1.51 -9.61
CA VAL A 141 -1.38 2.16 -9.90
C VAL A 141 -1.75 2.03 -11.39
N CYS A 142 -0.78 2.15 -12.31
CA CYS A 142 -1.02 1.85 -13.73
C CYS A 142 -1.48 0.40 -13.95
N GLN A 143 -0.82 -0.57 -13.30
CA GLN A 143 -1.21 -1.98 -13.38
C GLN A 143 -2.62 -2.23 -12.81
N ILE A 144 -2.99 -1.54 -11.73
CA ILE A 144 -4.33 -1.61 -11.13
C ILE A 144 -5.39 -1.06 -12.11
N ILE A 145 -5.13 0.07 -12.77
CA ILE A 145 -6.00 0.63 -13.82
C ILE A 145 -6.19 -0.37 -14.96
N ASP A 146 -5.10 -0.94 -15.49
CA ASP A 146 -5.11 -1.90 -16.59
C ASP A 146 -5.84 -3.20 -16.24
N THR A 147 -5.75 -3.66 -14.99
CA THR A 147 -6.40 -4.89 -14.52
C THR A 147 -7.91 -4.73 -14.35
N ILE A 148 -8.38 -3.52 -14.03
CA ILE A 148 -9.75 -3.30 -13.54
C ILE A 148 -10.72 -2.86 -14.63
N ASN A 149 -10.23 -2.16 -15.67
CA ASN A 149 -11.04 -1.54 -16.73
C ASN A 149 -12.10 -0.56 -16.19
N ILE A 150 -11.73 0.71 -16.10
CA ILE A 150 -12.47 1.77 -15.40
C ILE A 150 -13.28 2.60 -16.41
N THR A 151 -14.56 2.81 -16.10
CA THR A 151 -15.57 3.44 -16.98
C THR A 151 -15.95 4.86 -16.51
N ASP A 152 -16.77 5.56 -17.29
CA ASP A 152 -17.32 6.88 -16.98
C ASP A 152 -18.54 6.86 -16.04
N ASP A 153 -19.10 5.69 -15.77
CA ASP A 153 -20.07 5.49 -14.68
C ASP A 153 -19.40 5.14 -13.33
N ASP A 154 -18.12 4.75 -13.34
CA ASP A 154 -17.42 4.33 -12.12
C ASP A 154 -17.13 5.48 -11.15
N VAL A 155 -17.30 5.20 -9.85
CA VAL A 155 -16.92 6.06 -8.74
C VAL A 155 -15.83 5.35 -7.94
N PHE A 156 -14.66 5.98 -7.85
CA PHE A 156 -13.48 5.47 -7.17
C PHE A 156 -13.31 6.13 -5.79
N VAL A 157 -12.96 5.36 -4.77
CA VAL A 157 -12.65 5.87 -3.42
C VAL A 157 -11.38 5.22 -2.86
N ASP A 158 -10.43 6.06 -2.45
CA ASP A 158 -9.17 5.70 -1.78
C ASP A 158 -9.31 5.90 -0.25
N LEU A 159 -9.11 4.81 0.51
CA LEU A 159 -9.31 4.73 1.96
C LEU A 159 -7.95 4.82 2.68
N GLY A 160 -7.64 5.99 3.24
CA GLY A 160 -6.30 6.32 3.74
C GLY A 160 -5.40 6.83 2.61
N SER A 161 -5.89 7.84 1.88
CA SER A 161 -5.28 8.29 0.62
C SER A 161 -3.94 9.02 0.78
N GLY A 162 -3.48 9.28 2.02
CA GLY A 162 -2.26 10.04 2.30
C GLY A 162 -2.27 11.41 1.65
N VAL A 163 -1.24 11.70 0.85
CA VAL A 163 -1.12 12.95 0.07
C VAL A 163 -2.00 12.98 -1.20
N GLY A 164 -2.81 11.95 -1.44
CA GLY A 164 -3.78 11.88 -2.55
C GLY A 164 -3.21 11.42 -3.91
N GLN A 165 -1.98 10.92 -3.97
CA GLN A 165 -1.28 10.62 -5.24
C GLN A 165 -2.02 9.62 -6.14
N VAL A 166 -2.65 8.59 -5.56
CA VAL A 166 -3.40 7.56 -6.31
C VAL A 166 -4.65 8.16 -6.95
N VAL A 167 -5.40 8.96 -6.18
CA VAL A 167 -6.61 9.68 -6.63
C VAL A 167 -6.30 10.61 -7.81
N LEU A 168 -5.22 11.41 -7.71
CA LEU A 168 -4.79 12.32 -8.77
C LEU A 168 -4.32 11.56 -10.02
N GLN A 169 -3.60 10.44 -9.85
CA GLN A 169 -3.19 9.59 -10.96
C GLN A 169 -4.39 8.98 -11.69
N LEU A 170 -5.37 8.46 -10.94
CA LEU A 170 -6.56 7.83 -11.52
C LEU A 170 -7.42 8.86 -12.28
N ALA A 171 -7.62 10.05 -11.69
CA ALA A 171 -8.37 11.14 -12.30
C ALA A 171 -7.73 11.65 -13.61
N ALA A 172 -6.41 11.62 -13.76
CA ALA A 172 -5.74 11.98 -15.02
C ALA A 172 -5.65 10.82 -16.03
N SER A 173 -5.69 9.56 -15.56
CA SER A 173 -5.45 8.37 -16.39
C SER A 173 -6.73 7.71 -16.93
N THR A 174 -7.89 7.98 -16.33
CA THR A 174 -9.13 7.20 -16.56
C THR A 174 -10.33 8.10 -16.83
N PRO A 175 -11.41 7.58 -17.44
CA PRO A 175 -12.65 8.33 -17.63
C PRO A 175 -13.53 8.42 -16.36
N CYS A 176 -13.04 7.96 -15.20
CA CYS A 176 -13.80 7.82 -13.95
C CYS A 176 -14.59 9.07 -13.58
N LYS A 177 -15.87 8.87 -13.23
CA LYS A 177 -16.86 9.91 -12.93
C LYS A 177 -16.42 10.84 -11.81
N LEU A 178 -15.86 10.24 -10.76
CA LEU A 178 -15.45 10.89 -9.52
C LEU A 178 -14.42 10.02 -8.79
N CYS A 179 -13.25 10.59 -8.52
CA CYS A 179 -12.21 9.98 -7.69
C CYS A 179 -12.17 10.67 -6.32
N LEU A 180 -12.45 9.94 -5.24
CA LEU A 180 -12.39 10.46 -3.87
C LEU A 180 -11.16 9.93 -3.14
N GLY A 181 -10.49 10.78 -2.36
CA GLY A 181 -9.55 10.36 -1.32
C GLY A 181 -10.05 10.77 0.06
N VAL A 182 -10.00 9.86 1.03
CA VAL A 182 -10.30 10.16 2.43
C VAL A 182 -9.05 9.88 3.27
N GLU A 183 -8.52 10.91 3.92
CA GLU A 183 -7.34 10.82 4.79
C GLU A 183 -7.61 11.43 6.16
N LYS A 184 -7.19 10.73 7.22
CA LYS A 184 -7.45 11.07 8.61
C LYS A 184 -6.31 11.89 9.23
N ALA A 185 -5.07 11.60 8.87
CA ALA A 185 -3.90 12.19 9.51
C ALA A 185 -3.68 13.65 9.07
N ASP A 186 -3.39 14.53 10.03
CA ASP A 186 -3.26 15.97 9.79
C ASP A 186 -2.19 16.32 8.76
N ILE A 187 -1.01 15.69 8.84
CA ILE A 187 0.14 16.04 8.00
C ILE A 187 -0.04 15.59 6.53
N PRO A 188 -0.39 14.32 6.21
CA PRO A 188 -0.66 13.94 4.83
C PRO A 188 -1.84 14.72 4.23
N SER A 189 -2.89 15.00 5.01
CA SER A 189 -4.03 15.82 4.56
C SER A 189 -3.64 17.26 4.24
N MET A 190 -2.81 17.91 5.06
CA MET A 190 -2.30 19.27 4.80
C MET A 190 -1.46 19.30 3.51
N TYR A 191 -0.64 18.27 3.28
CA TYR A 191 0.07 18.12 2.01
C TYR A 191 -0.88 17.83 0.84
N ALA A 192 -1.97 17.07 1.04
CA ALA A 192 -2.97 16.79 0.01
C ALA A 192 -3.69 18.06 -0.51
N GLU A 193 -3.91 19.06 0.34
CA GLU A 193 -4.40 20.39 -0.09
C GLU A 193 -3.39 21.08 -1.03
N SER A 194 -2.09 21.01 -0.70
CA SER A 194 -1.02 21.57 -1.52
C SER A 194 -0.83 20.78 -2.84
N MET A 195 -0.97 19.46 -2.80
CA MET A 195 -0.98 18.57 -3.97
C MET A 195 -2.14 18.95 -4.92
N ASN A 196 -3.34 19.17 -4.38
CA ASN A 196 -4.51 19.59 -5.15
C ASN A 196 -4.27 20.91 -5.90
N VAL A 197 -3.74 21.94 -5.23
CA VAL A 197 -3.44 23.24 -5.85
C VAL A 197 -2.37 23.10 -6.93
N ASN A 198 -1.25 22.44 -6.62
CA ASN A 198 -0.16 22.26 -7.57
C ASN A 198 -0.54 21.38 -8.77
N PHE A 199 -1.35 20.33 -8.57
CA PHE A 199 -1.84 19.46 -9.65
C PHE A 199 -2.69 20.23 -10.65
N ARG A 200 -3.67 21.03 -10.18
CA ARG A 200 -4.51 21.84 -11.07
C ARG A 200 -3.68 22.87 -11.86
N LYS A 201 -2.70 23.49 -11.20
CA LYS A 201 -1.73 24.40 -11.82
C LYS A 201 -0.92 23.71 -12.93
N TRP A 202 -0.31 22.56 -12.64
CA TRP A 202 0.54 21.87 -13.62
C TRP A 202 -0.24 21.21 -14.75
N MET A 203 -1.36 20.54 -14.47
CA MET A 203 -2.24 20.03 -15.53
C MET A 203 -2.72 21.16 -16.46
N GLY A 204 -3.08 22.33 -15.90
CA GLY A 204 -3.37 23.53 -16.70
C GLY A 204 -2.17 24.05 -17.49
N TRP A 205 -0.96 24.02 -16.92
CA TRP A 205 0.27 24.48 -17.58
C TRP A 205 0.66 23.62 -18.80
N TYR A 206 0.53 22.29 -18.70
CA TYR A 206 0.71 21.36 -19.82
C TYR A 206 -0.53 21.24 -20.72
N GLY A 207 -1.64 21.94 -20.42
CA GLY A 207 -2.89 21.89 -21.19
C GLY A 207 -3.63 20.55 -21.13
N LYS A 208 -3.42 19.75 -20.07
CA LYS A 208 -4.01 18.42 -19.90
C LYS A 208 -5.25 18.44 -19.04
N ARG A 209 -6.22 17.59 -19.40
CA ARG A 209 -7.48 17.37 -18.69
C ARG A 209 -7.36 16.25 -17.66
N TYR A 210 -8.25 16.28 -16.69
CA TYR A 210 -8.44 15.28 -15.64
C TYR A 210 -9.95 15.18 -15.32
N GLY A 211 -10.39 14.01 -14.84
CA GLY A 211 -11.75 13.77 -14.34
C GLY A 211 -12.02 14.45 -13.00
N SER A 212 -13.25 14.36 -12.51
CA SER A 212 -13.63 14.99 -11.24
C SER A 212 -12.95 14.29 -10.06
N TYR A 213 -12.44 15.06 -9.10
CA TYR A 213 -11.86 14.50 -7.87
C TYR A 213 -12.02 15.41 -6.65
N GLU A 214 -12.05 14.80 -5.47
CA GLU A 214 -12.13 15.43 -4.15
C GLU A 214 -11.10 14.76 -3.23
N LEU A 215 -10.37 15.55 -2.44
CA LEU A 215 -9.48 15.05 -1.38
C LEU A 215 -10.03 15.58 -0.06
N ILE A 216 -10.39 14.67 0.84
CA ILE A 216 -11.21 14.94 2.03
C ILE A 216 -10.39 14.61 3.28
N LYS A 217 -10.33 15.57 4.20
CA LYS A 217 -9.85 15.33 5.57
C LYS A 217 -10.97 14.68 6.40
N GLY A 218 -10.79 13.45 6.84
CA GLY A 218 -11.78 12.76 7.65
C GLY A 218 -11.47 11.28 7.90
N ASP A 219 -12.27 10.65 8.76
CA ASP A 219 -12.14 9.24 9.08
C ASP A 219 -13.12 8.41 8.24
N PHE A 220 -12.60 7.51 7.39
CA PHE A 220 -13.42 6.61 6.57
C PHE A 220 -14.25 5.59 7.39
N LEU A 221 -13.97 5.47 8.69
CA LEU A 221 -14.78 4.71 9.65
C LEU A 221 -15.87 5.55 10.33
N HIS A 222 -16.00 6.86 10.04
CA HIS A 222 -17.11 7.69 10.51
C HIS A 222 -18.39 7.45 9.70
N GLU A 223 -19.55 7.87 10.21
CA GLU A 223 -20.83 7.74 9.48
C GLU A 223 -20.96 8.79 8.36
N GLU A 224 -20.40 9.98 8.54
CA GLU A 224 -20.41 11.08 7.57
C GLU A 224 -19.91 10.70 6.16
N HIS A 225 -18.97 9.74 6.08
CA HIS A 225 -18.42 9.27 4.80
C HIS A 225 -18.98 7.91 4.37
N ARG A 226 -19.86 7.29 5.17
CA ARG A 226 -20.45 5.97 4.89
C ARG A 226 -21.18 5.95 3.56
N ASP A 227 -22.02 6.95 3.27
CA ASP A 227 -22.77 7.01 2.03
C ASP A 227 -21.87 7.22 0.79
N LYS A 228 -20.85 8.09 0.90
CA LYS A 228 -19.84 8.26 -0.15
C LYS A 228 -19.14 6.91 -0.45
N ILE A 229 -18.71 6.18 0.58
CA ILE A 229 -18.03 4.88 0.47
C ILE A 229 -18.96 3.78 -0.06
N VAL A 230 -20.20 3.68 0.43
CA VAL A 230 -21.18 2.67 0.00
C VAL A 230 -21.68 2.92 -1.43
N SER A 231 -21.62 4.16 -1.91
CA SER A 231 -21.93 4.50 -3.30
C SER A 231 -20.88 4.02 -4.32
N ALA A 232 -19.66 3.69 -3.86
CA ALA A 232 -18.51 3.40 -4.71
C ALA A 232 -18.63 2.10 -5.52
N THR A 233 -18.15 2.13 -6.76
CA THR A 233 -18.00 0.95 -7.62
C THR A 233 -16.58 0.41 -7.62
N ILE A 234 -15.59 1.23 -7.25
CA ILE A 234 -14.19 0.85 -7.07
C ILE A 234 -13.67 1.43 -5.74
N LEU A 235 -13.04 0.58 -4.93
CA LEU A 235 -12.40 0.95 -3.67
C LEU A 235 -10.92 0.57 -3.73
N PHE A 236 -10.04 1.42 -3.22
CA PHE A 236 -8.63 1.14 -2.98
C PHE A 236 -8.32 1.34 -1.49
N ALA A 237 -7.51 0.46 -0.91
CA ALA A 237 -7.04 0.57 0.47
C ALA A 237 -5.65 -0.06 0.63
N ASN A 238 -4.63 0.73 0.97
CA ASN A 238 -3.30 0.20 1.26
C ASN A 238 -3.21 -0.39 2.69
N ASN A 239 -4.05 -1.38 2.99
CA ASN A 239 -4.27 -1.92 4.33
C ASN A 239 -3.13 -2.79 4.90
N PHE A 240 -1.93 -2.76 4.31
CA PHE A 240 -0.75 -3.52 4.75
C PHE A 240 -0.45 -3.31 6.25
N ALA A 241 -0.52 -2.06 6.70
CA ALA A 241 -0.29 -1.66 8.09
C ALA A 241 -1.56 -1.51 8.93
N PHE A 242 -2.76 -1.73 8.35
CA PHE A 242 -4.01 -1.59 9.10
C PHE A 242 -4.13 -2.72 10.14
N GLY A 243 -4.39 -2.31 11.39
CA GLY A 243 -4.61 -3.23 12.50
C GLY A 243 -5.89 -4.07 12.31
N PRO A 244 -5.99 -5.28 12.90
CA PRO A 244 -7.14 -6.17 12.70
C PRO A 244 -8.52 -5.58 13.02
N SER A 245 -8.59 -4.56 13.89
CA SER A 245 -9.83 -3.83 14.18
C SER A 245 -10.31 -2.97 13.00
N VAL A 246 -9.40 -2.32 12.28
CA VAL A 246 -9.71 -1.53 11.08
C VAL A 246 -10.13 -2.46 9.94
N ASP A 247 -9.38 -3.56 9.72
CA ASP A 247 -9.77 -4.61 8.77
C ASP A 247 -11.16 -5.20 9.08
N HIS A 248 -11.56 -5.28 10.36
CA HIS A 248 -12.88 -5.80 10.74
C HIS A 248 -14.00 -4.82 10.40
N GLN A 249 -13.86 -3.55 10.79
CA GLN A 249 -14.85 -2.51 10.50
C GLN A 249 -14.97 -2.20 9.00
N LEU A 250 -13.86 -2.32 8.24
CA LEU A 250 -13.91 -2.28 6.78
C LEU A 250 -14.73 -3.43 6.20
N LYS A 251 -14.60 -4.67 6.70
CA LYS A 251 -15.44 -5.79 6.24
C LYS A 251 -16.92 -5.60 6.56
N GLU A 252 -17.25 -5.00 7.69
CA GLU A 252 -18.64 -4.64 8.02
C GLU A 252 -19.19 -3.64 7.00
N ARG A 253 -18.44 -2.58 6.69
CA ARG A 253 -18.80 -1.59 5.64
C ARG A 253 -18.87 -2.21 4.24
N PHE A 254 -18.03 -3.20 3.95
CA PHE A 254 -18.04 -3.91 2.67
C PHE A 254 -19.24 -4.85 2.51
N ALA A 255 -19.92 -5.23 3.60
CA ALA A 255 -21.15 -6.02 3.53
C ALA A 255 -22.35 -5.23 2.95
N ASP A 256 -22.30 -3.89 3.02
CA ASP A 256 -23.32 -2.98 2.48
C ASP A 256 -23.12 -2.62 0.99
N LEU A 257 -21.96 -2.95 0.40
CA LEU A 257 -21.63 -2.58 -0.98
C LEU A 257 -22.51 -3.29 -2.01
N LYS A 258 -22.65 -2.69 -3.19
CA LYS A 258 -23.41 -3.25 -4.32
C LYS A 258 -22.68 -4.46 -4.93
N ASP A 259 -23.45 -5.41 -5.48
CA ASP A 259 -22.87 -6.48 -6.31
C ASP A 259 -22.13 -5.88 -7.51
N GLY A 260 -20.99 -6.45 -7.86
CA GLY A 260 -20.07 -5.92 -8.86
C GLY A 260 -19.08 -4.87 -8.36
N THR A 261 -19.22 -4.31 -7.15
CA THR A 261 -18.20 -3.40 -6.59
C THR A 261 -16.84 -4.10 -6.45
N ARG A 262 -15.77 -3.42 -6.87
CA ARG A 262 -14.39 -3.92 -6.96
C ARG A 262 -13.54 -3.31 -5.83
N ILE A 263 -12.83 -4.12 -5.06
CA ILE A 263 -12.00 -3.65 -3.92
C ILE A 263 -10.56 -4.11 -4.10
N VAL A 264 -9.62 -3.16 -4.14
CA VAL A 264 -8.19 -3.38 -4.31
C VAL A 264 -7.47 -3.14 -3.00
N SER A 265 -6.67 -4.10 -2.54
CA SER A 265 -5.88 -3.90 -1.32
C SER A 265 -4.54 -4.65 -1.32
N SER A 266 -3.59 -4.19 -0.51
CA SER A 266 -2.28 -4.82 -0.33
C SER A 266 -2.31 -6.06 0.57
N LYS A 267 -3.44 -6.30 1.25
CA LYS A 267 -3.67 -7.46 2.12
C LYS A 267 -5.12 -7.92 2.01
N SER A 268 -5.31 -9.15 1.57
CA SER A 268 -6.64 -9.74 1.30
C SER A 268 -7.56 -9.76 2.52
N PHE A 269 -8.83 -9.40 2.34
CA PHE A 269 -9.85 -9.41 3.40
C PHE A 269 -10.40 -10.82 3.69
N CYS A 270 -10.29 -11.78 2.76
CA CYS A 270 -10.57 -13.20 2.99
C CYS A 270 -9.60 -14.14 2.24
N PRO A 271 -9.56 -15.45 2.56
CA PRO A 271 -8.75 -16.41 1.81
C PRO A 271 -9.15 -16.50 0.33
N LEU A 272 -8.18 -16.62 -0.58
CA LEU A 272 -8.43 -16.77 -2.02
C LEU A 272 -9.22 -18.05 -2.33
N ASN A 273 -8.93 -19.13 -1.61
CA ASN A 273 -9.60 -20.43 -1.68
C ASN A 273 -10.75 -20.59 -0.68
N PHE A 274 -11.40 -19.48 -0.28
CA PHE A 274 -12.50 -19.51 0.69
C PHE A 274 -13.66 -20.42 0.23
N ARG A 275 -14.15 -21.26 1.15
CA ARG A 275 -15.25 -22.20 0.92
C ARG A 275 -16.36 -21.96 1.95
N ILE A 276 -17.58 -21.81 1.44
CA ILE A 276 -18.78 -21.62 2.27
C ILE A 276 -19.15 -22.94 2.97
N THR A 277 -19.46 -22.83 4.26
CA THR A 277 -19.95 -23.88 5.16
C THR A 277 -20.90 -23.25 6.19
N ASP A 278 -21.68 -24.06 6.89
CA ASP A 278 -22.66 -23.61 7.89
C ASP A 278 -22.02 -22.84 9.08
N ARG A 279 -20.69 -22.88 9.23
CA ARG A 279 -19.94 -22.22 10.31
C ARG A 279 -19.39 -20.83 9.95
N ASN A 280 -19.29 -20.50 8.67
CA ASN A 280 -18.70 -19.25 8.18
C ASN A 280 -19.66 -18.49 7.26
N LEU A 281 -20.98 -18.64 7.50
CA LEU A 281 -22.04 -17.91 6.77
C LEU A 281 -22.03 -16.40 7.05
N SER A 282 -21.44 -15.98 8.16
CA SER A 282 -21.23 -14.57 8.53
C SER A 282 -19.93 -13.97 7.97
N ASP A 283 -19.04 -14.77 7.39
CA ASP A 283 -17.75 -14.28 6.92
C ASP A 283 -17.92 -13.54 5.59
N ILE A 284 -17.26 -12.40 5.44
CA ILE A 284 -17.32 -11.56 4.22
C ILE A 284 -17.00 -12.34 2.92
N GLY A 285 -16.14 -13.36 3.01
CA GLY A 285 -15.76 -14.24 1.88
C GLY A 285 -16.92 -15.04 1.25
N THR A 286 -18.08 -15.09 1.92
CA THR A 286 -19.32 -15.65 1.35
C THR A 286 -19.87 -14.82 0.20
N ILE A 287 -19.66 -13.50 0.22
CA ILE A 287 -20.22 -12.53 -0.74
C ILE A 287 -19.17 -11.85 -1.62
N MET A 288 -17.93 -12.37 -1.68
CA MET A 288 -16.89 -11.82 -2.57
C MET A 288 -16.02 -12.88 -3.23
N ARG A 289 -15.65 -12.66 -4.49
CA ARG A 289 -14.54 -13.33 -5.18
C ARG A 289 -13.23 -12.61 -4.83
N VAL A 290 -12.10 -13.32 -4.81
CA VAL A 290 -10.77 -12.74 -4.59
C VAL A 290 -9.77 -13.35 -5.56
N SER A 291 -8.95 -12.51 -6.18
CA SER A 291 -7.84 -12.87 -7.07
C SER A 291 -6.62 -12.01 -6.77
N GLU A 292 -5.43 -12.61 -6.83
CA GLU A 292 -4.16 -11.91 -6.68
C GLU A 292 -3.75 -11.23 -8.00
N ILE A 293 -3.43 -9.94 -7.94
CA ILE A 293 -2.80 -9.18 -9.02
C ILE A 293 -1.30 -9.47 -8.94
N GLN A 294 -0.80 -10.28 -9.87
CA GLN A 294 0.63 -10.61 -9.97
C GLN A 294 1.41 -9.35 -10.39
N SER A 295 2.16 -8.74 -9.47
CA SER A 295 2.90 -7.51 -9.76
C SER A 295 4.02 -7.74 -10.78
N LEU A 296 4.16 -6.82 -11.73
CA LEU A 296 5.27 -6.80 -12.69
C LEU A 296 6.60 -6.59 -11.94
N CYS A 297 7.66 -7.25 -12.40
CA CYS A 297 8.91 -7.30 -11.64
C CYS A 297 9.53 -5.90 -11.43
N GLY A 298 9.74 -5.51 -10.17
CA GLY A 298 10.40 -4.25 -9.79
C GLY A 298 9.56 -3.22 -9.03
N SER A 299 8.29 -3.50 -8.68
CA SER A 299 7.35 -2.47 -8.17
C SER A 299 7.68 -1.79 -6.82
N VAL A 300 8.66 -2.25 -6.04
CA VAL A 300 9.07 -1.63 -4.75
C VAL A 300 10.59 -1.67 -4.54
N SER A 301 11.12 -0.62 -3.91
CA SER A 301 12.56 -0.32 -3.82
C SER A 301 13.30 -0.90 -2.61
N TRP A 302 12.60 -1.32 -1.54
CA TRP A 302 13.21 -1.55 -0.22
C TRP A 302 13.08 -2.96 0.37
N THR A 303 12.19 -3.82 -0.15
CA THR A 303 11.98 -5.19 0.36
C THR A 303 12.68 -6.29 -0.44
N GLY A 304 13.06 -6.00 -1.70
CA GLY A 304 13.55 -7.01 -2.65
C GLY A 304 12.53 -8.12 -3.00
N LYS A 305 11.24 -7.93 -2.68
CA LYS A 305 10.16 -8.87 -2.96
C LYS A 305 9.01 -8.18 -3.69
N PRO A 306 8.37 -8.82 -4.68
CA PRO A 306 7.14 -8.29 -5.27
C PRO A 306 6.08 -8.14 -4.17
N VAL A 307 5.38 -7.01 -4.17
CA VAL A 307 4.21 -6.81 -3.31
C VAL A 307 2.99 -7.27 -4.08
N SER A 308 2.32 -8.30 -3.57
CA SER A 308 1.03 -8.76 -4.09
C SER A 308 -0.07 -7.77 -3.73
N PHE A 309 -0.95 -7.48 -4.69
CA PHE A 309 -2.22 -6.80 -4.44
C PHE A 309 -3.37 -7.76 -4.71
N TYR A 310 -4.52 -7.53 -4.08
CA TYR A 310 -5.66 -8.42 -4.12
C TYR A 310 -6.89 -7.67 -4.64
N LEU A 311 -7.42 -8.13 -5.78
CA LEU A 311 -8.70 -7.69 -6.30
C LEU A 311 -9.80 -8.55 -5.70
N HIS A 312 -10.75 -7.91 -5.03
CA HIS A 312 -11.97 -8.51 -4.52
C HIS A 312 -13.13 -7.99 -5.38
N VAL A 313 -14.15 -8.82 -5.61
CA VAL A 313 -15.37 -8.41 -6.33
C VAL A 313 -16.57 -8.90 -5.54
N ILE A 314 -17.48 -7.98 -5.17
CA ILE A 314 -18.71 -8.31 -4.45
C ILE A 314 -19.63 -9.13 -5.39
N ASP A 315 -20.07 -10.27 -4.89
CA ASP A 315 -20.76 -11.33 -5.63
C ASP A 315 -21.58 -12.18 -4.64
N ARG A 316 -22.87 -11.85 -4.47
CA ARG A 316 -23.77 -12.55 -3.56
C ARG A 316 -24.27 -13.88 -4.14
N THR A 317 -24.14 -14.12 -5.45
CA THR A 317 -24.56 -15.37 -6.13
C THR A 317 -23.88 -16.62 -5.55
N LYS A 318 -22.65 -16.48 -5.04
CA LYS A 318 -21.94 -17.50 -4.25
C LYS A 318 -22.76 -18.06 -3.09
N LEU A 319 -23.41 -17.18 -2.33
CA LEU A 319 -24.18 -17.53 -1.15
C LEU A 319 -25.56 -18.09 -1.54
N GLU A 320 -26.16 -17.55 -2.60
CA GLU A 320 -27.39 -18.06 -3.20
C GLU A 320 -27.22 -19.52 -3.65
N HIS A 321 -26.20 -19.81 -4.48
CA HIS A 321 -25.88 -21.16 -4.94
C HIS A 321 -25.58 -22.14 -3.80
N TYR A 322 -25.04 -21.66 -2.67
CA TYR A 322 -24.87 -22.50 -1.47
C TYR A 322 -26.23 -22.89 -0.86
N PHE A 323 -27.16 -21.95 -0.73
CA PHE A 323 -28.52 -22.24 -0.25
C PHE A 323 -29.36 -23.05 -1.24
N GLU A 324 -29.20 -22.87 -2.54
CA GLU A 324 -29.81 -23.73 -3.57
C GLU A 324 -29.36 -25.18 -3.41
N ARG A 325 -28.05 -25.42 -3.24
CA ARG A 325 -27.51 -26.77 -3.02
C ARG A 325 -28.05 -27.40 -1.73
N LEU A 326 -28.24 -26.61 -0.67
CA LEU A 326 -28.90 -27.09 0.55
C LEU A 326 -30.37 -27.45 0.33
N LYS A 327 -31.13 -26.62 -0.40
CA LYS A 327 -32.54 -26.87 -0.76
C LYS A 327 -32.66 -28.16 -1.59
N ASN A 328 -31.86 -28.30 -2.65
CA ASN A 328 -31.89 -29.45 -3.56
C ASN A 328 -31.50 -30.75 -2.85
N THR A 329 -30.50 -30.72 -1.96
CA THR A 329 -30.10 -31.88 -1.14
C THR A 329 -31.22 -32.32 -0.19
N LYS A 330 -31.96 -31.37 0.42
CA LYS A 330 -33.09 -31.67 1.30
C LYS A 330 -34.33 -32.13 0.54
N GLY A 331 -34.59 -31.57 -0.66
CA GLY A 331 -35.67 -32.01 -1.54
C GLY A 331 -35.53 -33.47 -1.95
N ASN A 332 -34.33 -33.86 -2.41
CA ASN A 332 -34.02 -35.23 -2.82
C ASN A 332 -33.94 -36.24 -1.64
N SER A 333 -34.16 -35.78 -0.41
CA SER A 333 -34.29 -36.61 0.79
C SER A 333 -35.74 -36.90 1.18
N ARG A 334 -36.73 -36.27 0.52
CA ARG A 334 -38.17 -36.51 0.75
C ARG A 334 -38.83 -37.40 -0.33
N SER A 335 -38.25 -37.47 -1.53
CA SER A 335 -38.75 -38.25 -2.67
C SER A 335 -38.49 -39.76 -2.59
N ASN A 336 -37.97 -40.27 -1.47
CA ASN A 336 -37.49 -41.65 -1.31
C ASN A 336 -38.11 -42.33 -0.09
N GLY A 337 -39.33 -41.93 0.28
CA GLY A 337 -39.95 -42.22 1.59
C GLY A 337 -41.38 -42.80 1.56
N GLU A 338 -41.88 -43.26 0.41
CA GLU A 338 -43.20 -43.89 0.29
C GLU A 338 -43.12 -45.26 -0.40
N ASN A 339 -43.16 -46.34 0.38
CA ASN A 339 -43.83 -47.61 0.00
C ASN A 339 -43.85 -48.63 1.16
N THR A 340 -44.90 -48.56 1.99
CA THR A 340 -45.61 -49.69 2.66
C THR A 340 -46.80 -49.10 3.42
N GLY A 341 -48.02 -49.62 3.22
CA GLY A 341 -49.15 -49.40 4.14
C GLY A 341 -49.06 -50.37 5.35
N ASP A 342 -50.07 -50.60 6.20
CA ASP A 342 -51.47 -50.13 6.34
C ASP A 342 -51.81 -50.27 7.87
N ASP A 343 -52.90 -49.82 8.51
CA ASP A 343 -54.17 -49.12 8.20
C ASP A 343 -54.61 -48.33 9.48
N GLY A 344 -55.70 -47.54 9.45
CA GLY A 344 -56.59 -47.48 10.61
C GLY A 344 -57.35 -46.18 10.93
N SER A 345 -58.69 -46.29 10.94
CA SER A 345 -59.67 -45.49 11.72
C SER A 345 -60.07 -44.06 11.29
N MET A 346 -61.38 -43.94 10.99
CA MET A 346 -62.16 -42.76 10.64
C MET A 346 -62.45 -41.73 11.76
N HIS A 347 -62.97 -40.56 11.31
CA HIS A 347 -63.89 -39.61 11.99
C HIS A 347 -63.36 -38.80 13.21
N TYR A 348 -63.79 -37.56 13.44
CA TYR A 348 -65.08 -36.91 13.11
C TYR A 348 -65.01 -35.66 12.21
N GLU A 349 -66.12 -35.39 11.51
CA GLU A 349 -66.45 -34.10 10.88
C GLU A 349 -67.12 -33.13 11.86
N LYS A 350 -67.08 -31.82 11.55
CA LYS A 350 -68.32 -31.02 11.46
C LYS A 350 -68.19 -29.86 10.46
N ASN A 351 -69.16 -29.76 9.55
CA ASN A 351 -69.30 -28.70 8.52
C ASN A 351 -70.35 -27.64 8.95
N ILE A 352 -70.61 -26.65 8.07
CA ILE A 352 -71.80 -25.75 8.01
C ILE A 352 -71.78 -24.54 9.01
N LEU A 353 -72.12 -23.28 8.66
CA LEU A 353 -72.74 -22.67 7.45
C LEU A 353 -72.16 -21.28 7.09
N ASP A 354 -72.40 -20.85 5.84
CA ASP A 354 -72.22 -19.49 5.27
C ASP A 354 -73.39 -18.52 5.59
N ARG A 355 -73.16 -17.19 5.61
CA ARG A 355 -74.22 -16.18 5.37
C ARG A 355 -73.68 -14.79 4.98
N ARG A 356 -74.11 -14.28 3.82
CA ARG A 356 -73.89 -12.89 3.33
C ARG A 356 -74.75 -11.82 4.02
N THR A 357 -74.37 -10.55 3.84
CA THR A 357 -75.28 -9.40 3.54
C THR A 357 -74.48 -8.37 2.71
N GLU A 358 -75.13 -7.53 1.89
CA GLU A 358 -74.52 -6.66 0.84
C GLU A 358 -74.87 -5.15 1.06
N GLU A 359 -74.68 -4.31 0.02
CA GLU A 359 -74.81 -2.82 -0.07
C GLU A 359 -73.55 -2.01 0.39
N GLY A 360 -73.07 -0.94 -0.29
CA GLY A 360 -73.44 -0.25 -1.56
C GLY A 360 -72.76 1.16 -1.64
N VAL A 361 -72.67 1.95 -2.74
CA VAL A 361 -72.96 1.80 -4.20
C VAL A 361 -72.14 2.87 -5.00
N SER A 362 -71.46 2.50 -6.12
CA SER A 362 -70.88 3.38 -7.19
C SER A 362 -69.73 4.36 -6.80
N SER A 363 -68.88 4.91 -7.69
CA SER A 363 -68.80 4.97 -9.17
C SER A 363 -67.30 5.14 -9.60
N ASP A 364 -66.83 5.03 -10.85
CA ASP A 364 -67.45 4.68 -12.14
C ASP A 364 -66.44 3.91 -13.07
N SER A 365 -66.24 4.30 -14.35
CA SER A 365 -65.68 3.44 -15.42
C SER A 365 -64.68 4.09 -16.40
N SER A 366 -63.78 3.26 -16.99
CA SER A 366 -63.58 3.11 -18.45
C SER A 366 -62.65 1.91 -18.79
N ASP A 367 -62.87 1.27 -19.93
CA ASP A 367 -62.46 -0.10 -20.34
C ASP A 367 -61.98 -0.12 -21.83
N PRO A 368 -61.64 -1.24 -22.50
CA PRO A 368 -60.76 -2.41 -22.22
C PRO A 368 -59.80 -2.65 -23.46
N PRO A 369 -59.49 -3.86 -24.03
CA PRO A 369 -59.38 -5.26 -23.55
C PRO A 369 -58.08 -6.05 -23.92
N THR A 370 -57.75 -7.05 -23.08
CA THR A 370 -57.31 -8.45 -23.33
C THR A 370 -56.77 -8.94 -24.71
N PHE A 371 -55.63 -9.69 -24.75
CA PHE A 371 -55.58 -11.18 -24.91
C PHE A 371 -54.16 -11.83 -24.81
N MET A 372 -54.11 -13.17 -24.86
CA MET A 372 -53.00 -14.07 -24.52
C MET A 372 -51.88 -14.24 -25.58
N ALA A 373 -50.74 -14.80 -25.15
CA ALA A 373 -49.91 -15.68 -26.00
C ALA A 373 -49.25 -16.84 -25.20
N ARG A 374 -49.35 -18.07 -25.74
CA ARG A 374 -48.57 -19.27 -25.37
C ARG A 374 -48.39 -20.10 -26.66
N THR A 375 -47.35 -20.94 -26.72
CA THR A 375 -47.11 -22.06 -27.67
C THR A 375 -45.94 -21.90 -28.67
N GLU A 376 -44.94 -22.77 -28.44
CA GLU A 376 -44.04 -23.51 -29.34
C GLU A 376 -43.62 -23.09 -30.78
N ARG A 377 -42.29 -23.23 -31.01
CA ARG A 377 -41.57 -23.93 -32.14
C ARG A 377 -41.59 -23.44 -33.61
N SER A 378 -40.38 -23.15 -34.08
CA SER A 378 -39.74 -23.64 -35.34
C SER A 378 -38.21 -23.56 -35.14
N GLY A 379 -37.30 -24.37 -35.73
CA GLY A 379 -37.31 -25.23 -36.93
C GLY A 379 -36.46 -24.56 -38.03
N CYS A 380 -35.48 -25.17 -38.72
CA CYS A 380 -34.95 -26.56 -38.83
C CYS A 380 -33.51 -26.46 -39.48
N CYS A 381 -32.59 -27.44 -39.55
CA CYS A 381 -32.59 -28.89 -39.29
C CYS A 381 -31.25 -29.36 -38.57
N THR A 382 -30.36 -30.31 -38.96
CA THR A 382 -30.18 -31.15 -40.17
C THR A 382 -29.43 -32.49 -39.93
N ARG A 383 -29.77 -33.47 -40.77
CA ARG A 383 -29.23 -34.80 -41.19
C ARG A 383 -27.68 -35.03 -41.14
N SER A 384 -27.15 -36.26 -41.02
CA SER A 384 -27.75 -37.61 -40.82
C SER A 384 -26.77 -38.79 -40.61
N GLY A 385 -27.10 -39.73 -39.70
CA GLY A 385 -26.76 -41.18 -39.74
C GLY A 385 -25.31 -41.64 -39.48
N SER A 386 -25.00 -42.92 -39.18
CA SER A 386 -25.84 -44.06 -38.73
C SER A 386 -24.99 -45.22 -38.15
N ARG A 387 -25.44 -45.81 -37.01
CA ARG A 387 -25.18 -47.15 -36.43
C ARG A 387 -23.87 -47.94 -36.73
N GLY A 388 -23.17 -48.33 -35.65
CA GLY A 388 -22.25 -49.49 -35.57
C GLY A 388 -22.19 -50.01 -34.12
N LYS A 389 -21.91 -51.30 -33.87
CA LYS A 389 -22.00 -51.89 -32.50
C LYS A 389 -21.04 -53.06 -32.25
N GLY A 390 -20.47 -53.12 -31.04
CA GLY A 390 -19.71 -54.24 -30.46
C GLY A 390 -18.20 -53.97 -30.32
N SER A 391 -17.43 -54.72 -29.54
CA SER A 391 -17.75 -55.55 -28.35
C SER A 391 -16.42 -56.03 -27.75
N ASP A 392 -16.25 -56.02 -26.41
CA ASP A 392 -15.19 -56.75 -25.67
C ASP A 392 -13.71 -56.33 -25.92
N ASN A 393 -12.74 -56.42 -25.01
CA ASN A 393 -12.64 -56.46 -23.52
C ASN A 393 -11.18 -55.94 -23.21
N LYS A 394 -10.47 -56.03 -22.07
CA LYS A 394 -10.60 -56.71 -20.76
C LYS A 394 -9.74 -56.01 -19.69
N GLY A 395 -10.17 -56.06 -18.42
CA GLY A 395 -9.35 -55.72 -17.24
C GLY A 395 -9.41 -54.24 -16.79
N SER A 396 -9.34 -53.91 -15.49
CA SER A 396 -9.16 -54.75 -14.29
C SER A 396 -9.98 -54.26 -13.09
N GLU A 397 -10.10 -55.09 -12.06
CA GLU A 397 -11.02 -54.92 -10.93
C GLU A 397 -10.57 -53.89 -9.87
N ALA A 398 -11.48 -53.56 -8.95
CA ALA A 398 -11.22 -52.74 -7.76
C ALA A 398 -10.77 -53.62 -6.56
N VAL A 399 -11.29 -53.36 -5.35
CA VAL A 399 -11.26 -54.23 -4.14
C VAL A 399 -9.92 -54.20 -3.32
N ILE A 400 -9.87 -53.91 -1.99
CA ILE A 400 -10.92 -53.40 -1.05
C ILE A 400 -10.38 -52.87 0.33
N ARG A 401 -11.03 -51.80 0.86
CA ARG A 401 -11.37 -51.46 2.28
C ARG A 401 -10.36 -51.33 3.48
N GLN A 402 -10.62 -50.25 4.24
CA GLN A 402 -10.75 -50.13 5.73
C GLN A 402 -9.48 -50.20 6.62
N PHE A 403 -9.44 -49.73 7.88
CA PHE A 403 -10.42 -49.07 8.80
C PHE A 403 -9.98 -47.61 9.12
N ARG A 404 -10.81 -46.58 9.35
CA ARG A 404 -11.99 -46.31 10.23
C ARG A 404 -11.61 -45.82 11.66
N ARG A 405 -12.06 -44.60 12.01
CA ARG A 405 -11.82 -43.86 13.28
C ARG A 405 -12.52 -44.48 14.49
N ARG A 406 -12.00 -44.24 15.72
CA ARG A 406 -12.76 -43.62 16.85
C ARG A 406 -11.90 -43.37 18.11
N LEU A 407 -12.29 -42.34 18.88
CA LEU A 407 -12.05 -42.16 20.32
C LEU A 407 -13.37 -41.67 20.95
N THR A 408 -13.58 -41.94 22.24
CA THR A 408 -14.84 -41.67 22.98
C THR A 408 -14.59 -41.03 24.36
N ARG A 409 -15.64 -40.54 25.03
CA ARG A 409 -15.59 -39.55 26.13
C ARG A 409 -15.43 -40.12 27.55
N SER A 410 -14.75 -39.31 28.39
CA SER A 410 -15.02 -38.95 29.81
C SER A 410 -14.96 -39.99 30.97
N GLY A 411 -14.27 -39.64 32.07
CA GLY A 411 -14.62 -40.15 33.42
C GLY A 411 -13.64 -39.99 34.61
N LYS A 412 -13.65 -38.85 35.32
CA LYS A 412 -13.30 -38.64 36.77
C LYS A 412 -11.84 -38.82 37.28
N HIS A 413 -11.62 -38.35 38.53
CA HIS A 413 -10.37 -38.24 39.34
C HIS A 413 -10.45 -39.12 40.62
N PRO A 414 -9.51 -39.05 41.60
CA PRO A 414 -8.05 -39.31 41.62
C PRO A 414 -7.72 -40.48 42.61
N PRO A 415 -6.46 -40.75 43.06
CA PRO A 415 -5.82 -40.01 44.17
C PRO A 415 -4.27 -39.86 44.00
N SER A 416 -3.46 -40.01 45.07
CA SER A 416 -2.19 -39.28 45.28
C SER A 416 -1.03 -40.06 45.93
N THR A 417 0.17 -39.43 45.90
CA THR A 417 1.38 -39.56 46.78
C THR A 417 2.61 -40.37 46.29
N ALA A 418 3.79 -39.79 46.60
CA ALA A 418 5.12 -40.41 46.83
C ALA A 418 5.87 -41.13 45.68
N ALA A 419 7.20 -41.36 45.74
CA ALA A 419 8.34 -40.55 46.25
C ALA A 419 9.71 -41.15 45.82
N ARG A 420 10.75 -40.28 45.71
CA ARG A 420 12.19 -40.55 45.95
C ARG A 420 13.00 -41.61 45.13
N SER A 421 14.12 -41.13 44.55
CA SER A 421 15.45 -41.78 44.46
C SER A 421 15.63 -42.99 43.49
N SER A 422 16.84 -43.35 42.99
CA SER A 422 18.23 -42.91 43.32
C SER A 422 19.27 -43.15 42.19
N ARG A 423 20.35 -42.33 42.12
CA ARG A 423 21.80 -42.69 42.13
C ARG A 423 22.32 -43.86 41.20
N ALA A 424 23.39 -43.78 40.39
CA ALA A 424 24.41 -42.73 40.10
C ALA A 424 25.29 -42.98 38.83
N LYS A 425 26.14 -41.98 38.52
CA LYS A 425 27.36 -41.89 37.63
C LYS A 425 28.12 -43.23 37.37
N ARG A 426 28.84 -43.42 36.24
CA ARG A 426 30.04 -42.67 35.76
C ARG A 426 30.37 -42.89 34.26
N THR A 427 31.04 -41.89 33.63
CA THR A 427 31.99 -41.95 32.47
C THR A 427 31.50 -42.56 31.11
N SER A 428 31.85 -42.06 29.91
CA SER A 428 32.71 -40.92 29.48
C SER A 428 32.42 -40.51 28.01
N ARG A 429 33.10 -39.44 27.52
CA ARG A 429 33.35 -38.99 26.11
C ARG A 429 32.99 -39.97 24.96
N SER A 430 32.52 -39.54 23.77
CA SER A 430 32.38 -38.19 23.16
C SER A 430 31.68 -38.24 21.78
N ILE A 431 31.42 -37.06 21.17
CA ILE A 431 30.97 -36.80 19.79
C ILE A 431 29.48 -37.09 19.51
N THR A 432 28.80 -36.12 18.89
CA THR A 432 27.53 -36.27 18.16
C THR A 432 27.58 -35.34 16.95
N GLU A 433 27.44 -35.89 15.74
CA GLU A 433 27.29 -35.11 14.51
C GLU A 433 25.81 -34.91 14.20
N ASN A 434 25.37 -33.66 14.05
CA ASN A 434 24.03 -33.36 13.55
C ASN A 434 24.05 -33.30 12.02
N THR A 435 23.27 -34.16 11.37
CA THR A 435 23.10 -34.16 9.91
C THR A 435 21.94 -33.27 9.51
N GLU A 436 22.22 -32.01 9.19
CA GLU A 436 21.24 -31.13 8.53
C GLU A 436 21.07 -31.55 7.06
N LYS A 437 19.82 -31.75 6.64
CA LYS A 437 19.48 -32.18 5.28
C LYS A 437 19.33 -30.97 4.36
N ALA A 438 20.26 -30.80 3.42
CA ALA A 438 20.07 -29.89 2.30
C ALA A 438 19.02 -30.44 1.32
N ASN A 439 18.10 -29.58 0.86
CA ASN A 439 17.15 -29.92 -0.20
C ASN A 439 17.82 -29.76 -1.57
N THR A 440 18.22 -30.86 -2.21
CA THR A 440 18.73 -30.85 -3.58
C THR A 440 17.60 -30.75 -4.60
N ILE A 441 17.71 -29.80 -5.53
CA ILE A 441 16.75 -29.62 -6.64
C ILE A 441 17.30 -30.35 -7.87
N THR A 442 16.94 -31.63 -8.01
CA THR A 442 17.41 -32.54 -9.07
C THR A 442 16.95 -32.18 -10.49
N GLY A 443 16.19 -31.10 -10.68
CA GLY A 443 15.74 -30.63 -11.99
C GLY A 443 16.79 -29.88 -12.80
N LEU A 444 17.87 -29.39 -12.17
CA LEU A 444 18.94 -28.65 -12.88
C LEU A 444 19.98 -29.60 -13.51
N ASP A 445 20.30 -30.70 -12.84
CA ASP A 445 21.34 -31.64 -13.29
C ASP A 445 20.94 -32.34 -14.60
N ILE A 446 19.65 -32.66 -14.77
CA ILE A 446 19.09 -33.31 -15.98
C ILE A 446 19.27 -32.43 -17.22
N LEU A 447 19.07 -31.10 -17.09
CA LEU A 447 19.33 -30.15 -18.18
C LEU A 447 20.82 -30.03 -18.49
N HIS A 448 21.67 -30.07 -17.46
CA HIS A 448 23.12 -30.03 -17.64
C HIS A 448 23.65 -31.29 -18.35
N GLU A 449 23.07 -32.46 -18.08
CA GLU A 449 23.40 -33.72 -18.74
C GLU A 449 23.03 -33.68 -20.23
N GLN A 450 21.80 -33.28 -20.58
CA GLN A 450 21.37 -33.15 -21.99
C GLN A 450 22.23 -32.16 -22.79
N ILE A 451 22.65 -31.05 -22.19
CA ILE A 451 23.50 -30.06 -22.86
C ILE A 451 24.92 -30.62 -23.09
N VAL A 452 25.52 -31.28 -22.09
CA VAL A 452 26.88 -31.85 -22.21
C VAL A 452 26.93 -33.01 -23.21
N SER A 453 25.90 -33.88 -23.26
CA SER A 453 25.80 -34.92 -24.28
C SER A 453 25.65 -34.37 -25.72
N SER A 454 25.26 -33.10 -25.88
CA SER A 454 25.04 -32.47 -27.19
C SER A 454 26.30 -31.83 -27.79
N THR A 455 27.41 -31.74 -27.06
CA THR A 455 28.64 -31.06 -27.54
C THR A 455 29.93 -31.82 -27.20
N SER A 456 30.32 -32.80 -28.03
CA SER A 456 31.65 -33.43 -27.95
C SER A 456 32.15 -33.88 -29.34
N PRO A 457 33.37 -33.50 -29.77
CA PRO A 457 33.93 -33.90 -31.06
C PRO A 457 35.01 -34.99 -30.95
N GLN A 458 34.75 -36.16 -31.52
CA GLN A 458 35.78 -37.10 -32.02
C GLN A 458 35.17 -38.07 -33.04
N GLY A 459 35.98 -38.58 -33.95
CA GLY A 459 35.51 -39.25 -35.18
C GLY A 459 35.91 -40.72 -35.32
N THR A 460 35.89 -41.18 -36.57
CA THR A 460 36.27 -42.53 -37.06
C THR A 460 35.38 -43.71 -36.68
N GLY A 461 34.32 -43.90 -37.48
CA GLY A 461 34.17 -45.13 -38.27
C GLY A 461 33.46 -46.35 -37.67
N GLN A 462 32.14 -46.43 -37.86
CA GLN A 462 31.52 -47.62 -38.46
C GLN A 462 30.18 -47.26 -39.14
N GLU A 463 29.70 -48.13 -40.04
CA GLU A 463 28.57 -47.86 -40.93
C GLU A 463 27.21 -47.95 -40.21
N SER A 464 26.20 -47.25 -40.73
CA SER A 464 24.79 -47.36 -40.32
C SER A 464 23.93 -47.71 -41.54
N PRO A 465 22.94 -48.64 -41.42
CA PRO A 465 22.11 -49.05 -42.55
C PRO A 465 21.08 -47.98 -42.94
N LEU A 466 20.73 -47.99 -44.23
CA LEU A 466 19.98 -46.95 -44.95
C LEU A 466 18.48 -46.86 -44.60
N ALA A 467 17.95 -45.64 -44.62
CA ALA A 467 16.55 -45.30 -44.88
C ALA A 467 16.50 -43.94 -45.63
N PRO A 468 15.50 -43.67 -46.51
CA PRO A 468 15.82 -43.09 -47.82
C PRO A 468 15.56 -41.59 -48.05
N GLU A 469 16.27 -41.06 -49.04
CA GLU A 469 15.85 -40.23 -50.21
C GLU A 469 14.43 -39.59 -50.23
N CYS A 470 14.16 -38.45 -50.89
CA CYS A 470 14.82 -37.72 -51.99
C CYS A 470 14.20 -36.28 -52.12
N PRO A 471 14.44 -35.48 -53.19
CA PRO A 471 15.67 -35.03 -53.87
C PRO A 471 15.96 -33.53 -53.50
N GLY A 472 17.05 -32.82 -53.83
CA GLY A 472 17.91 -32.76 -55.03
C GLY A 472 17.79 -31.33 -55.61
N GLN A 473 18.76 -30.41 -55.48
CA GLN A 473 20.12 -30.31 -56.07
C GLN A 473 20.20 -29.16 -57.11
N LEU A 474 21.42 -28.59 -57.24
CA LEU A 474 21.96 -27.59 -58.21
C LEU A 474 22.46 -26.34 -57.47
N GLN A 475 23.75 -26.23 -57.13
CA GLN A 475 24.96 -26.01 -57.97
C GLN A 475 25.21 -24.55 -58.38
N THR A 476 26.49 -24.23 -58.52
CA THR A 476 27.09 -22.89 -58.59
C THR A 476 26.77 -22.09 -59.86
N PRO A 477 26.67 -20.74 -59.79
CA PRO A 477 26.69 -19.87 -60.95
C PRO A 477 28.10 -19.35 -61.27
N PRO A 478 28.65 -19.63 -62.47
CA PRO A 478 29.71 -18.84 -63.08
C PRO A 478 29.14 -17.87 -64.14
N THR A 479 29.48 -16.59 -64.00
CA THR A 479 29.59 -15.58 -65.08
C THR A 479 28.35 -15.13 -65.90
N THR A 480 28.41 -13.85 -66.32
CA THR A 480 27.77 -13.22 -67.51
C THR A 480 26.24 -12.95 -67.59
N SER A 481 25.96 -11.65 -67.82
CA SER A 481 24.96 -11.05 -68.73
C SER A 481 23.42 -11.15 -68.52
N THR A 482 22.89 -10.01 -68.05
CA THR A 482 21.84 -9.16 -68.70
C THR A 482 20.38 -9.65 -68.86
N VAL A 483 19.44 -8.75 -68.49
CA VAL A 483 17.96 -8.80 -68.66
C VAL A 483 17.23 -9.87 -67.81
N GLY A 484 16.20 -9.57 -67.01
CA GLY A 484 15.58 -8.28 -66.63
C GLY A 484 14.05 -8.37 -66.53
N THR A 485 13.46 -8.22 -65.34
CA THR A 485 12.00 -8.12 -65.15
C THR A 485 11.63 -7.31 -63.91
N GLN A 486 10.53 -6.56 -64.05
CA GLN A 486 9.91 -5.51 -63.23
C GLN A 486 10.06 -5.54 -61.69
N VAL A 487 10.28 -4.33 -61.17
CA VAL A 487 10.27 -3.90 -59.77
C VAL A 487 8.87 -4.04 -59.14
N CYS A 488 8.81 -4.51 -57.89
CA CYS A 488 7.74 -4.17 -56.95
C CYS A 488 8.29 -3.11 -55.97
N GLY A 489 7.48 -2.13 -55.58
CA GLY A 489 7.95 -0.88 -54.96
C GLY A 489 8.76 -1.09 -53.68
N GLU A 490 10.05 -0.76 -53.73
CA GLU A 490 10.94 -0.75 -52.58
C GLU A 490 10.60 0.45 -51.69
N LEU A 491 10.24 0.20 -50.42
CA LEU A 491 10.10 1.25 -49.42
C LEU A 491 11.51 1.68 -49.02
N GLU A 492 12.03 2.73 -49.66
CA GLU A 492 13.36 3.27 -49.40
C GLU A 492 13.54 3.54 -47.90
N ILE A 493 14.34 2.70 -47.23
CA ILE A 493 14.73 2.88 -45.83
C ILE A 493 15.53 4.20 -45.78
N PRO A 494 15.09 5.22 -45.01
CA PRO A 494 15.75 6.52 -45.03
C PRO A 494 17.25 6.39 -44.77
N GLN A 495 18.08 7.01 -45.63
CA GLN A 495 19.54 6.79 -45.66
C GLN A 495 20.20 6.91 -44.27
N ALA A 496 19.73 7.82 -43.42
CA ALA A 496 20.20 7.98 -42.05
C ALA A 496 19.94 6.74 -41.16
N LEU A 497 18.76 6.11 -41.27
CA LEU A 497 18.43 4.88 -40.58
C LEU A 497 19.26 3.71 -41.11
N GLN A 498 19.44 3.61 -42.43
CA GLN A 498 20.31 2.58 -43.02
C GLN A 498 21.76 2.72 -42.50
N ASN A 499 22.31 3.93 -42.47
CA ASN A 499 23.65 4.20 -41.93
C ASN A 499 23.77 3.82 -40.44
N ILE A 500 22.73 4.04 -39.63
CA ILE A 500 22.68 3.64 -38.21
C ILE A 500 22.59 2.12 -38.06
N LEU A 501 21.76 1.44 -38.88
CA LEU A 501 21.64 -0.01 -38.87
C LEU A 501 22.95 -0.70 -39.30
N ASP A 502 23.62 -0.19 -40.34
CA ASP A 502 24.93 -0.68 -40.75
C ASP A 502 26.03 -0.35 -39.71
N LEU A 503 25.96 0.79 -39.00
CA LEU A 503 26.86 1.07 -37.88
C LEU A 503 26.71 0.04 -36.75
N TYR A 504 25.49 -0.23 -36.28
CA TYR A 504 25.26 -1.24 -35.25
C TYR A 504 25.62 -2.66 -35.72
N LYS A 505 25.26 -3.03 -36.96
CA LYS A 505 25.65 -4.29 -37.59
C LYS A 505 27.17 -4.45 -37.63
N ASN A 506 27.92 -3.41 -38.00
CA ASN A 506 29.38 -3.43 -38.01
C ASN A 506 29.97 -3.50 -36.59
N GLN A 507 29.36 -2.86 -35.59
CA GLN A 507 29.75 -3.03 -34.18
C GLN A 507 29.52 -4.46 -33.68
N PHE A 508 28.36 -5.06 -33.96
CA PHE A 508 28.05 -6.44 -33.59
C PHE A 508 28.98 -7.44 -34.31
N LEU A 509 29.22 -7.27 -35.61
CA LEU A 509 30.15 -8.13 -36.36
C LEU A 509 31.59 -8.00 -35.84
N SER A 510 32.06 -6.78 -35.55
CA SER A 510 33.36 -6.55 -34.92
C SER A 510 33.47 -7.21 -33.53
N MET A 511 32.39 -7.18 -32.76
CA MET A 511 32.31 -7.89 -31.47
C MET A 511 32.34 -9.41 -31.67
N PHE A 512 31.60 -9.97 -32.62
CA PHE A 512 31.65 -11.41 -32.93
C PHE A 512 33.03 -11.86 -33.42
N GLU A 513 33.71 -11.08 -34.28
CA GLU A 513 35.09 -11.39 -34.69
C GLU A 513 36.11 -11.22 -33.56
N ARG A 514 35.83 -10.41 -32.53
CA ARG A 514 36.61 -10.42 -31.28
C ARG A 514 36.30 -11.66 -30.44
N MET A 515 35.03 -12.05 -30.31
CA MET A 515 34.59 -13.21 -29.52
C MET A 515 35.09 -14.55 -30.07
N LYS A 516 35.38 -14.64 -31.38
CA LYS A 516 35.94 -15.82 -32.04
C LYS A 516 37.43 -16.06 -31.77
N ARG A 517 38.16 -15.08 -31.20
CA ARG A 517 39.60 -15.18 -30.95
C ARG A 517 39.90 -15.81 -29.59
N ASP A 518 40.98 -16.57 -29.52
CA ASP A 518 41.42 -17.20 -28.28
C ASP A 518 41.91 -16.18 -27.22
N ASP A 519 42.30 -14.96 -27.61
CA ASP A 519 42.66 -13.88 -26.68
C ASP A 519 41.44 -13.46 -25.82
N TYR A 520 40.27 -13.29 -26.43
CA TYR A 520 39.01 -13.03 -25.76
C TYR A 520 38.58 -14.19 -24.87
N ARG A 521 38.83 -15.44 -25.29
CA ARG A 521 38.59 -16.63 -24.46
C ARG A 521 39.46 -16.63 -23.19
N SER A 522 40.73 -16.23 -23.27
CA SER A 522 41.57 -16.04 -22.07
C SER A 522 40.99 -14.94 -21.18
N TYR A 523 40.77 -13.75 -21.74
CA TYR A 523 40.24 -12.58 -21.03
C TYR A 523 38.94 -12.86 -20.25
N ILE A 524 38.00 -13.61 -20.84
CA ILE A 524 36.76 -14.01 -20.17
C ILE A 524 37.01 -15.04 -19.05
N ASN A 525 37.94 -15.98 -19.22
CA ASN A 525 38.33 -16.87 -18.11
C ASN A 525 38.98 -16.09 -16.96
N ASP A 526 39.84 -15.12 -17.27
CA ASP A 526 40.51 -14.27 -16.27
C ASP A 526 39.48 -13.44 -15.47
N GLN A 527 38.48 -12.85 -16.14
CA GLN A 527 37.37 -12.19 -15.44
C GLN A 527 36.51 -13.15 -14.62
N ILE A 528 36.23 -14.36 -15.11
CA ILE A 528 35.50 -15.40 -14.36
C ILE A 528 36.27 -15.82 -13.10
N ILE A 529 37.61 -15.82 -13.12
CA ILE A 529 38.45 -16.08 -11.94
C ILE A 529 38.36 -14.92 -10.96
N GLN A 530 38.54 -13.67 -11.41
CA GLN A 530 38.45 -12.47 -10.57
C GLN A 530 37.08 -12.35 -9.88
N GLU A 531 35.97 -12.57 -10.61
CA GLU A 531 34.62 -12.59 -10.03
C GLU A 531 34.43 -13.72 -9.02
N LYS A 532 35.01 -14.91 -9.24
CA LYS A 532 34.97 -16.00 -8.24
C LYS A 532 35.73 -15.63 -6.96
N GLU A 533 36.88 -14.99 -7.06
CA GLU A 533 37.67 -14.54 -5.89
C GLU A 533 36.98 -13.41 -5.13
N LEU A 534 36.37 -12.45 -5.84
CA LEU A 534 35.55 -11.40 -5.27
C LEU A 534 34.32 -12.00 -4.55
N ASN A 535 33.59 -12.91 -5.20
CA ASN A 535 32.42 -13.58 -4.63
C ASN A 535 32.77 -14.39 -3.37
N GLN A 536 33.89 -15.14 -3.38
CA GLN A 536 34.39 -15.80 -2.17
C GLN A 536 34.71 -14.81 -1.05
N THR A 537 35.36 -13.69 -1.37
CA THR A 537 35.76 -12.67 -0.38
C THR A 537 34.54 -11.98 0.23
N LEU A 538 33.51 -11.72 -0.57
CA LEU A 538 32.22 -11.22 -0.08
C LEU A 538 31.49 -12.26 0.80
N ARG A 539 31.49 -13.54 0.43
CA ARG A 539 30.93 -14.63 1.28
C ARG A 539 31.65 -14.74 2.63
N ARG A 540 32.98 -14.61 2.67
CA ARG A 540 33.76 -14.60 3.92
C ARG A 540 33.33 -13.43 4.82
N LYS A 541 33.21 -12.21 4.28
CA LYS A 541 32.73 -11.02 5.00
C LYS A 541 31.29 -11.18 5.50
N ALA A 542 30.39 -11.75 4.70
CA ALA A 542 29.00 -12.01 5.11
C ALA A 542 28.94 -12.99 6.30
N ALA A 543 29.69 -14.09 6.25
CA ALA A 543 29.78 -15.05 7.35
C ALA A 543 30.42 -14.45 8.62
N GLU A 544 31.38 -13.54 8.47
CA GLU A 544 31.98 -12.80 9.60
C GLU A 544 30.96 -11.87 10.27
N LEU A 545 30.21 -11.08 9.49
CA LEU A 545 29.15 -10.20 9.98
C LEU A 545 28.00 -11.00 10.63
N GLU A 546 27.58 -12.11 10.05
CA GLU A 546 26.61 -13.02 10.68
C GLU A 546 27.08 -13.50 12.05
N ASN A 547 28.36 -13.86 12.18
CA ASN A 547 28.92 -14.30 13.46
C ASN A 547 29.04 -13.14 14.47
N GLN A 548 29.30 -11.92 14.02
CA GLN A 548 29.25 -10.72 14.86
C GLN A 548 27.83 -10.45 15.37
N ILE A 549 26.82 -10.54 14.48
CA ILE A 549 25.40 -10.40 14.85
C ILE A 549 24.98 -11.48 15.84
N LYS A 550 25.37 -12.76 15.63
CA LYS A 550 25.08 -13.87 16.55
C LYS A 550 25.69 -13.65 17.94
N ARG A 551 26.90 -13.07 18.04
CA ARG A 551 27.50 -12.65 19.33
C ARG A 551 26.70 -11.52 19.97
N LEU A 552 26.44 -10.42 19.25
CA LEU A 552 25.69 -9.27 19.78
C LEU A 552 24.29 -9.65 20.28
N ILE A 553 23.61 -10.58 19.61
CA ILE A 553 22.32 -11.13 20.07
C ILE A 553 22.50 -11.97 21.34
N SER A 554 23.52 -12.83 21.40
CA SER A 554 23.84 -13.62 22.60
C SER A 554 24.16 -12.72 23.81
N ASP A 555 25.00 -11.71 23.60
CA ASP A 555 25.42 -10.76 24.64
C ASP A 555 24.24 -9.89 25.10
N GLY A 556 23.41 -9.40 24.17
CA GLY A 556 22.19 -8.68 24.49
C GLY A 556 21.17 -9.52 25.27
N VAL A 557 21.00 -10.81 24.91
CA VAL A 557 20.15 -11.75 25.66
C VAL A 557 20.74 -12.08 27.03
N ALA A 558 22.07 -12.15 27.17
CA ALA A 558 22.72 -12.34 28.47
C ALA A 558 22.55 -11.11 29.37
N LEU A 559 22.73 -9.90 28.84
CA LEU A 559 22.55 -8.64 29.56
C LEU A 559 21.07 -8.44 29.97
N LEU A 560 20.13 -8.80 29.09
CA LEU A 560 18.69 -8.77 29.39
C LEU A 560 18.33 -9.75 30.52
N LYS A 561 18.84 -10.99 30.48
CA LYS A 561 18.65 -11.98 31.56
C LYS A 561 19.26 -11.51 32.88
N MET A 562 20.41 -10.84 32.84
CA MET A 562 21.04 -10.24 34.03
C MET A 562 20.14 -9.17 34.65
N ARG A 563 19.63 -8.22 33.86
CA ARG A 563 18.67 -7.21 34.35
C ARG A 563 17.33 -7.80 34.78
N MET A 564 16.83 -8.85 34.13
CA MET A 564 15.62 -9.57 34.57
C MET A 564 15.80 -10.17 35.97
N ALA A 565 16.95 -10.81 36.23
CA ALA A 565 17.26 -11.40 37.53
C ALA A 565 17.43 -10.33 38.63
N GLU A 566 18.10 -9.21 38.33
CA GLU A 566 18.23 -8.08 39.27
C GLU A 566 16.90 -7.38 39.58
N LEU A 567 15.94 -7.42 38.65
CA LEU A 567 14.57 -6.92 38.83
C LEU A 567 13.63 -7.97 39.45
N GLY A 568 14.11 -9.18 39.77
CA GLY A 568 13.30 -10.27 40.35
C GLY A 568 12.28 -10.89 39.39
N ILE A 569 12.42 -10.70 38.07
CA ILE A 569 11.47 -11.15 37.06
C ILE A 569 11.80 -12.59 36.63
N ASP A 570 11.48 -13.55 37.50
CA ASP A 570 11.59 -15.00 37.24
C ASP A 570 10.49 -15.48 36.27
N GLY A 571 10.53 -15.03 35.01
CA GLY A 571 9.47 -15.32 34.03
C GLY A 571 9.85 -15.21 32.55
N THR A 572 9.22 -16.05 31.73
CA THR A 572 9.26 -15.98 30.26
C THR A 572 8.65 -14.65 29.76
N CYS A 573 8.98 -14.21 28.54
CA CYS A 573 8.63 -12.90 27.99
C CYS A 573 7.15 -12.43 28.14
N ALA A 574 6.19 -13.35 28.27
CA ALA A 574 4.79 -13.00 28.57
C ALA A 574 4.60 -12.34 29.95
N ALA A 575 5.39 -12.72 30.96
CA ALA A 575 5.41 -12.08 32.27
C ALA A 575 5.98 -10.66 32.17
N LEU A 576 7.11 -10.49 31.47
CA LEU A 576 7.74 -9.19 31.22
C LEU A 576 6.76 -8.22 30.52
N LEU A 577 6.00 -8.67 29.52
CA LEU A 577 5.00 -7.85 28.83
C LEU A 577 3.81 -7.47 29.74
N THR A 578 3.51 -8.27 30.77
CA THR A 578 2.45 -7.99 31.73
C THR A 578 2.92 -6.95 32.76
N GLU A 579 4.09 -7.14 33.35
CA GLU A 579 4.74 -6.17 34.25
C GLU A 579 5.02 -4.83 33.55
N ALA A 580 5.55 -4.84 32.33
CA ALA A 580 5.78 -3.62 31.56
C ALA A 580 4.48 -2.85 31.28
N LYS A 581 3.37 -3.57 31.02
CA LYS A 581 2.05 -2.95 30.85
C LYS A 581 1.54 -2.33 32.16
N GLU A 582 1.77 -2.96 33.31
CA GLU A 582 1.41 -2.36 34.59
C GLU A 582 2.28 -1.14 34.94
N LEU A 583 3.59 -1.21 34.70
CA LEU A 583 4.51 -0.07 34.84
C LEU A 583 4.09 1.12 33.97
N ILE A 584 3.68 0.89 32.72
CA ILE A 584 3.16 1.94 31.83
C ILE A 584 1.85 2.55 32.37
N LEU A 585 0.95 1.73 32.92
CA LEU A 585 -0.29 2.22 33.55
C LEU A 585 0.00 3.05 34.81
N ARG A 586 0.90 2.59 35.68
CA ARG A 586 1.37 3.33 36.87
C ARG A 586 2.04 4.66 36.46
N HIS A 587 2.90 4.65 35.44
CA HIS A 587 3.55 5.86 34.92
C HIS A 587 2.54 6.86 34.37
N ARG A 588 1.55 6.42 33.57
CA ARG A 588 0.48 7.28 33.06
C ARG A 588 -0.37 7.89 34.17
N GLY A 589 -0.62 7.14 35.25
CA GLY A 589 -1.28 7.65 36.46
C GLY A 589 -0.49 8.77 37.14
N LEU A 590 0.80 8.53 37.41
CA LEU A 590 1.70 9.53 38.00
C LEU A 590 1.88 10.76 37.11
N GLN A 591 1.89 10.59 35.78
CA GLN A 591 1.97 11.68 34.82
C GLN A 591 0.70 12.56 34.84
N ALA A 592 -0.48 11.95 34.98
CA ALA A 592 -1.74 12.67 35.16
C ALA A 592 -1.81 13.42 36.51
N GLU A 593 -1.32 12.82 37.59
CA GLU A 593 -1.21 13.50 38.89
C GLU A 593 -0.21 14.67 38.85
N ALA A 594 0.95 14.49 38.21
CA ALA A 594 1.91 15.56 38.00
C ALA A 594 1.37 16.68 37.08
N ALA A 595 0.43 16.38 36.18
CA ALA A 595 -0.28 17.41 35.40
C ALA A 595 -1.29 18.17 36.29
N ARG A 596 -2.08 17.46 37.11
CA ARG A 596 -3.00 18.06 38.10
C ARG A 596 -2.27 19.01 39.05
N LEU A 597 -1.13 18.59 39.61
CA LEU A 597 -0.34 19.40 40.52
C LEU A 597 0.24 20.65 39.84
N ARG A 598 0.72 20.55 38.59
CA ARG A 598 1.16 21.73 37.81
C ARG A 598 0.02 22.72 37.55
N ALA A 599 -1.18 22.24 37.21
CA ALA A 599 -2.34 23.11 37.03
C ALA A 599 -2.74 23.83 38.33
N GLN A 600 -2.68 23.12 39.47
CA GLN A 600 -2.92 23.71 40.78
C GLN A 600 -1.87 24.76 41.16
N VAL A 601 -0.58 24.50 40.90
CA VAL A 601 0.51 25.48 41.10
C VAL A 601 0.29 26.72 40.24
N GLY A 602 0.02 26.56 38.94
CA GLY A 602 -0.24 27.70 38.05
C GLY A 602 -1.45 28.55 38.48
N SER A 603 -2.50 27.93 39.02
CA SER A 603 -3.64 28.66 39.59
C SER A 603 -3.27 29.45 40.86
N ILE A 604 -2.35 28.95 41.68
CA ILE A 604 -1.86 29.63 42.88
C ILE A 604 -0.91 30.77 42.50
N GLU A 605 -0.02 30.55 41.53
CA GLU A 605 0.88 31.57 40.97
C GLU A 605 0.10 32.72 40.33
N GLN A 606 -0.98 32.42 39.60
CA GLN A 606 -1.86 33.42 38.99
C GLN A 606 -2.57 34.29 40.04
N GLU A 607 -3.09 33.68 41.12
CA GLU A 607 -3.73 34.43 42.20
C GLU A 607 -2.69 35.22 43.03
N GLN A 608 -1.50 34.66 43.25
CA GLN A 608 -0.38 35.39 43.87
C GLN A 608 0.02 36.61 43.02
N ALA A 609 0.10 36.48 41.69
CA ALA A 609 0.36 37.59 40.79
C ALA A 609 -0.76 38.65 40.85
N ARG A 610 -2.04 38.23 40.94
CA ARG A 610 -3.19 39.13 41.10
C ARG A 610 -3.12 39.92 42.40
N LEU A 611 -2.84 39.25 43.52
CA LEU A 611 -2.69 39.88 44.84
C LEU A 611 -1.48 40.83 44.91
N VAL A 612 -0.35 40.46 44.29
CA VAL A 612 0.84 41.35 44.18
C VAL A 612 0.54 42.57 43.31
N ALA A 613 -0.19 42.40 42.20
CA ALA A 613 -0.61 43.51 41.35
C ALA A 613 -1.57 44.46 42.08
N GLN A 614 -2.56 43.93 42.79
CA GLN A 614 -3.47 44.69 43.64
C GLN A 614 -2.69 45.46 44.71
N ARG A 615 -1.79 44.80 45.46
CA ARG A 615 -1.03 45.47 46.54
C ARG A 615 -0.07 46.54 46.01
N ARG A 616 0.48 46.38 44.80
CA ARG A 616 1.24 47.44 44.11
C ARG A 616 0.35 48.64 43.73
N ALA A 617 -0.89 48.40 43.29
CA ALA A 617 -1.84 49.47 42.99
C ALA A 617 -2.27 50.22 44.27
N GLU A 618 -2.53 49.51 45.37
CA GLU A 618 -2.82 50.08 46.69
C GLU A 618 -1.65 50.96 47.19
N LEU A 619 -0.42 50.45 47.16
CA LEU A 619 0.78 51.23 47.54
C LEU A 619 0.98 52.45 46.62
N SER A 620 0.72 52.33 45.31
CA SER A 620 0.79 53.47 44.39
C SER A 620 -0.30 54.52 44.64
N ALA A 621 -1.46 54.13 45.20
CA ALA A 621 -2.50 55.06 45.61
C ALA A 621 -2.12 55.79 46.90
N VAL A 622 -1.57 55.09 47.91
CA VAL A 622 -1.12 55.70 49.18
C VAL A 622 0.02 56.69 48.95
N VAL A 623 1.04 56.32 48.17
CA VAL A 623 2.17 57.24 47.83
C VAL A 623 1.68 58.51 47.10
N LYS A 624 0.56 58.45 46.37
CA LYS A 624 -0.08 59.61 45.74
C LYS A 624 -0.89 60.49 46.71
N GLN A 625 -1.26 59.99 47.88
CA GLN A 625 -1.92 60.79 48.93
C GLN A 625 -0.89 61.47 49.85
N ASP A 626 0.19 60.77 50.22
CA ASP A 626 1.20 61.29 51.17
C ASP A 626 2.27 62.20 50.52
N GLY A 627 2.26 62.36 49.20
CA GLY A 627 3.06 63.37 48.50
C GLY A 627 4.57 63.10 48.43
N ILE A 628 5.01 61.86 48.61
CA ILE A 628 6.43 61.48 48.64
C ILE A 628 6.92 61.15 47.22
N THR A 629 7.91 61.89 46.72
CA THR A 629 8.43 61.76 45.34
C THR A 629 9.81 61.10 45.25
N GLU A 630 10.03 60.01 45.98
CA GLU A 630 11.18 59.10 45.75
C GLU A 630 10.72 57.62 45.68
N PRO A 631 11.38 56.78 44.86
CA PRO A 631 10.98 55.40 44.67
C PRO A 631 11.46 54.51 45.83
N ILE A 632 10.53 54.10 46.70
CA ILE A 632 10.76 53.16 47.81
C ILE A 632 11.55 51.94 47.32
N THR A 633 12.72 51.68 47.91
CA THR A 633 13.59 50.61 47.43
C THR A 633 13.13 49.23 47.90
N LYS A 634 13.66 48.19 47.26
CA LYS A 634 13.44 46.80 47.69
C LYS A 634 13.95 46.54 49.11
N GLU A 635 14.96 47.28 49.57
CA GLU A 635 15.57 47.09 50.89
C GLU A 635 14.73 47.73 52.00
N ASP A 636 14.11 48.88 51.73
CA ASP A 636 13.18 49.54 52.66
C ASP A 636 11.93 48.69 52.88
N LEU A 637 11.34 48.17 51.79
CA LEU A 637 10.23 47.21 51.85
C LEU A 637 10.60 45.94 52.64
N LEU A 638 11.81 45.41 52.47
CA LEU A 638 12.27 44.25 53.24
C LEU A 638 12.47 44.57 54.73
N ARG A 639 12.93 45.79 55.06
CA ARG A 639 13.05 46.26 56.45
C ARG A 639 11.67 46.43 57.10
N GLU A 640 10.71 47.05 56.42
CA GLU A 640 9.34 47.22 56.92
C GLU A 640 8.64 45.87 57.12
N ILE A 641 8.79 44.93 56.17
CA ILE A 641 8.29 43.55 56.32
C ILE A 641 8.94 42.85 57.51
N TYR A 642 10.25 43.03 57.73
CA TYR A 642 10.96 42.44 58.87
C TYR A 642 10.45 42.99 60.21
N ASP A 643 10.31 44.31 60.35
CA ASP A 643 9.81 44.92 61.59
C ASP A 643 8.31 44.64 61.82
N SER A 644 7.49 44.54 60.77
CA SER A 644 6.11 44.06 60.85
C SER A 644 6.03 42.61 61.37
N MET A 645 6.86 41.72 60.82
CA MET A 645 6.97 40.32 61.29
C MET A 645 7.50 40.23 62.72
N ARG A 646 8.41 41.13 63.12
CA ARG A 646 8.95 41.24 64.48
C ARG A 646 7.88 41.74 65.47
N GLN A 647 7.08 42.74 65.09
CA GLN A 647 5.92 43.17 65.87
C GLN A 647 4.91 42.04 66.01
N ARG A 648 4.55 41.35 64.92
CA ARG A 648 3.63 40.20 64.95
C ARG A 648 4.12 39.08 65.86
N ARG A 649 5.43 38.77 65.85
CA ARG A 649 6.03 37.79 66.76
C ARG A 649 5.98 38.23 68.22
N ASN A 650 6.24 39.51 68.51
CA ASN A 650 6.11 40.06 69.86
C ASN A 650 4.65 40.08 70.35
N MET A 651 3.68 40.34 69.47
CA MET A 651 2.25 40.26 69.79
C MET A 651 1.80 38.82 70.06
N LEU A 652 2.28 37.84 69.30
CA LEU A 652 2.03 36.41 69.56
C LEU A 652 2.66 35.95 70.88
N LEU A 653 3.88 36.41 71.21
CA LEU A 653 4.50 36.12 72.51
C LEU A 653 3.75 36.78 73.67
N ARG A 654 3.18 37.98 73.49
CA ARG A 654 2.28 38.59 74.48
C ARG A 654 0.96 37.84 74.61
N ALA A 655 0.35 37.41 73.50
CA ALA A 655 -0.88 36.61 73.52
C ALA A 655 -0.66 35.29 74.26
N SER A 656 0.36 34.51 73.89
CA SER A 656 0.72 33.24 74.55
C SER A 656 1.07 33.42 76.05
N ARG A 657 1.68 34.55 76.42
CA ARG A 657 1.90 34.89 77.83
C ARG A 657 0.59 35.19 78.56
N LEU A 658 -0.31 35.96 77.96
CA LEU A 658 -1.64 36.26 78.53
C LEU A 658 -2.52 35.01 78.61
N GLU A 659 -2.42 34.08 77.65
CA GLU A 659 -3.06 32.76 77.70
C GLU A 659 -2.53 31.92 78.88
N SER A 660 -1.21 31.95 79.13
CA SER A 660 -0.61 31.28 80.30
C SER A 660 -0.97 31.94 81.63
N GLU A 661 -1.07 33.27 81.67
CA GLU A 661 -1.50 34.04 82.86
C GLU A 661 -3.01 33.85 83.10
N LEU A 662 -3.84 33.67 82.06
CA LEU A 662 -5.24 33.25 82.20
C LEU A 662 -5.38 31.80 82.68
N SER A 663 -4.63 30.86 82.10
CA SER A 663 -4.71 29.44 82.46
C SER A 663 -4.29 29.19 83.92
N SER A 664 -3.29 29.93 84.42
CA SER A 664 -2.88 29.85 85.83
C SER A 664 -3.85 30.55 86.79
N LEU A 665 -4.67 31.49 86.31
CA LEU A 665 -5.79 32.05 87.08
C LEU A 665 -7.00 31.11 87.13
N THR A 666 -7.26 30.31 86.08
CA THR A 666 -8.35 29.32 86.09
C THR A 666 -8.04 28.10 86.98
N ASP A 667 -6.78 27.67 87.07
CA ASP A 667 -6.36 26.60 87.99
C ASP A 667 -6.29 27.07 89.47
N GLY A 668 -6.47 28.37 89.73
CA GLY A 668 -6.38 28.99 91.06
C GLY A 668 -7.66 28.95 91.90
N VAL A 669 -8.75 28.35 91.41
CA VAL A 669 -10.05 28.30 92.11
C VAL A 669 -10.35 26.87 92.59
N PRO A 670 -10.04 26.51 93.86
CA PRO A 670 -10.48 25.26 94.46
C PRO A 670 -12.00 25.23 94.67
N GLN A 671 -12.54 24.01 94.85
CA GLN A 671 -13.97 23.71 95.02
C GLN A 671 -14.60 24.33 96.27
#